data_AF-A0A4Z1J5X9-F1
#
_entry.id   AF-A0A4Z1J5X9-F1
#
_cell.length_a   1.000
_cell.length_b   1.000
_cell.length_c   1.000
_cell.angle_alpha   90.00
_cell.angle_beta   90.00
_cell.angle_gamma   90.00
#
_symmetry.space_group_name_H-M   'P 1'
#
loop_
_entity.id
_entity.type
_entity.pdbx_description
1 polymer ?
#
loop_
_entity_poly.entity_id
_entity_poly.type
_entity_poly.pdbx_seq_one_letter_code
_entity_poly.pdbx_strand_id
1 'polypeptide(L)'
;MESNDYRVLETPVYPAVEADIEHSLDKLKEGFSLNTCDFESSNGIENLSWGKAVFWIFSSSISIYANKLLLLQRGFPLTISTFYFGLWLLTFIITSRYESRINVQSTTKGFQRTQSWFWMITASLTSAVALPLLMEALMHMSSLPVLIMLFPLVHLIEPLTLFIFFSQSRSSKRISLETVGIAVFITLTLYNEYRLTVPGVIFGVGAFTMTGISRALFVVASHKMNDHGDQVLSNYHPYILMTTTFGLLISGFLAYTQECNILEFYPESGTLALLFISSVTMVAAAFSGISILAYTPSSFSAGKHLDARKPFAISEIVVSGLSSILVLLISLTFGPISVVSWIQFTSYFLAIYCLIGYSKVDIFFENILGYIQRRLHCRSFNKAPSPASQRIPVFILKISLTTLAIIALYALSLLQLFRLQPGPISSMDNLYTPVSSSFDIVISAYKETPESIARMLKAIKSTPYLSSQNTRVLIYTKDPTVSLSMLKNSTGADIVERLPNLGREGGTYLSHIVTHWNDLAGQTMFIQAHAHNIRELIPRIDSYLVPQTGMLSLGFSESTCSCNNCGDRFGWTDDWAMVPGLYKDIYGSSCTNSTKILLSYKGQFIASARRIRGISRDIYEDLLSTITSESGWSHDSRFVKENDSPDNPSFGFAVERIWGLLMQCASDDRVSTKCPSLLSGMTTGGDFRDCQCLDSQ
;
A
#
# COMPACT_ATOMS: atom_id res chain seq x y z
N MET A 1 -31.98 42.72 -50.39
CA MET A 1 -30.58 43.10 -50.65
C MET A 1 -29.74 41.98 -50.04
N GLU A 2 -29.10 41.06 -50.73
CA GLU A 2 -28.87 40.69 -52.14
C GLU A 2 -28.82 39.14 -52.10
N SER A 3 -29.60 38.33 -52.83
CA SER A 3 -29.63 38.07 -54.28
C SER A 3 -28.27 37.82 -54.92
N ASN A 4 -27.98 36.55 -55.23
CA ASN A 4 -27.55 36.02 -56.55
C ASN A 4 -26.88 34.64 -56.36
N ASP A 5 -26.83 33.74 -57.34
CA ASP A 5 -27.85 33.12 -58.18
C ASP A 5 -27.18 31.89 -58.83
N TYR A 6 -27.96 30.83 -59.08
CA TYR A 6 -27.79 29.65 -59.94
C TYR A 6 -26.39 29.10 -60.35
N ARG A 7 -26.22 27.77 -60.27
CA ARG A 7 -26.57 26.86 -61.39
C ARG A 7 -26.38 25.37 -61.09
N VAL A 8 -27.40 24.65 -61.55
CA VAL A 8 -27.55 23.20 -61.72
C VAL A 8 -26.63 22.68 -62.83
N LEU A 9 -26.05 21.49 -62.62
CA LEU A 9 -25.71 20.55 -63.69
C LEU A 9 -25.74 19.12 -63.13
N GLU A 10 -26.80 18.40 -63.49
CA GLU A 10 -26.88 16.94 -63.40
C GLU A 10 -26.00 16.27 -64.46
N THR A 11 -25.67 15.00 -64.16
CA THR A 11 -25.24 13.85 -65.01
C THR A 11 -23.89 13.25 -64.55
N PRO A 12 -23.61 11.98 -64.86
CA PRO A 12 -24.43 10.79 -64.68
C PRO A 12 -23.69 9.71 -63.86
N VAL A 13 -24.44 8.75 -63.33
CA VAL A 13 -23.93 7.51 -62.74
C VAL A 13 -23.23 6.67 -63.81
N TYR A 14 -21.96 6.31 -63.58
CA TYR A 14 -21.25 5.21 -64.23
C TYR A 14 -20.55 4.35 -63.16
N PRO A 15 -20.37 3.04 -63.40
CA PRO A 15 -20.05 2.06 -62.38
C PRO A 15 -18.56 2.09 -62.04
N ALA A 16 -18.26 1.97 -60.75
CA ALA A 16 -16.90 1.83 -60.27
C ALA A 16 -16.28 0.53 -60.80
N VAL A 17 -15.15 0.69 -61.49
CA VAL A 17 -14.25 -0.36 -61.95
C VAL A 17 -13.56 -0.98 -60.74
N GLU A 18 -13.96 -2.19 -60.41
CA GLU A 18 -13.37 -3.06 -59.40
C GLU A 18 -12.40 -4.02 -60.11
N ALA A 19 -11.20 -3.54 -60.45
CA ALA A 19 -10.07 -4.38 -60.89
C ALA A 19 -8.81 -3.50 -60.98
N ASP A 20 -7.95 -3.56 -59.95
CA ASP A 20 -6.45 -3.54 -60.08
C ASP A 20 -5.69 -3.35 -58.75
N ILE A 21 -6.35 -3.45 -57.59
CA ILE A 21 -5.66 -3.31 -56.28
C ILE A 21 -4.99 -4.62 -55.83
N GLU A 22 -5.45 -5.80 -56.28
CA GLU A 22 -4.82 -7.08 -55.90
C GLU A 22 -3.45 -7.31 -56.57
N HIS A 23 -3.25 -6.86 -57.81
CA HIS A 23 -1.98 -7.10 -58.50
C HIS A 23 -0.82 -6.20 -57.98
N SER A 24 -1.13 -5.05 -57.39
CA SER A 24 -0.13 -4.17 -56.78
C SER A 24 0.27 -4.61 -55.36
N LEU A 25 -0.58 -5.38 -54.65
CA LEU A 25 -0.24 -5.92 -53.33
C LEU A 25 0.67 -7.16 -53.42
N ASP A 26 0.53 -7.98 -54.45
CA ASP A 26 1.38 -9.16 -54.64
C ASP A 26 2.81 -8.79 -55.07
N LYS A 27 3.00 -7.71 -55.85
CA LYS A 27 4.32 -7.18 -56.19
C LYS A 27 5.06 -6.53 -55.02
N LEU A 28 4.34 -6.05 -54.00
CA LEU A 28 4.93 -5.56 -52.74
C LEU A 28 5.28 -6.68 -51.76
N LYS A 29 4.65 -7.86 -51.91
CA LYS A 29 4.98 -9.08 -51.15
C LYS A 29 6.28 -9.74 -51.62
N GLU A 30 6.59 -9.70 -52.92
CA GLU A 30 7.81 -10.32 -53.46
C GLU A 30 9.08 -9.47 -53.23
N GLY A 31 8.96 -8.17 -52.96
CA GLY A 31 10.10 -7.28 -52.66
C GLY A 31 10.62 -7.33 -51.21
N PHE A 32 9.90 -8.00 -50.31
CA PHE A 32 10.23 -8.12 -48.87
C PHE A 32 10.40 -9.58 -48.43
N SER A 33 11.01 -10.44 -49.27
CA SER A 33 11.52 -11.72 -48.78
C SER A 33 12.78 -11.49 -47.92
N LEU A 34 12.59 -10.97 -46.71
CA LEU A 34 13.55 -11.23 -45.64
C LEU A 34 13.63 -12.75 -45.50
N ASN A 35 14.79 -13.34 -45.77
CA ASN A 35 15.10 -14.73 -45.46
C ASN A 35 14.78 -14.99 -43.98
N THR A 36 13.58 -15.48 -43.71
CA THR A 36 13.18 -15.99 -42.41
C THR A 36 13.92 -17.31 -42.23
N CYS A 37 14.91 -17.33 -41.35
CA CYS A 37 15.49 -18.57 -40.90
C CYS A 37 14.37 -19.44 -40.31
N ASP A 38 14.18 -20.65 -40.85
CA ASP A 38 13.31 -21.65 -40.23
C ASP A 38 13.86 -21.95 -38.84
N PHE A 39 13.11 -21.50 -37.82
CA PHE A 39 13.46 -21.69 -36.43
C PHE A 39 13.03 -23.10 -36.01
N GLU A 40 13.96 -24.05 -36.05
CA GLU A 40 13.80 -25.30 -35.31
C GLU A 40 13.81 -24.98 -33.81
N SER A 41 12.66 -25.26 -33.19
CA SER A 41 12.32 -24.91 -31.82
C SER A 41 13.15 -25.73 -30.82
N SER A 42 13.74 -25.05 -29.84
CA SER A 42 14.45 -25.66 -28.73
C SER A 42 13.45 -26.06 -27.64
N ASN A 43 13.38 -27.36 -27.33
CA ASN A 43 12.44 -28.10 -26.45
C ASN A 43 12.22 -27.57 -25.00
N GLY A 44 12.77 -26.41 -24.61
CA GLY A 44 12.66 -25.87 -23.24
C GLY A 44 11.74 -24.65 -23.06
N ILE A 45 11.50 -23.86 -24.11
CA ILE A 45 10.66 -22.63 -24.10
C ILE A 45 9.43 -22.80 -25.01
N GLU A 46 9.07 -24.05 -25.31
CA GLU A 46 8.01 -24.36 -26.26
C GLU A 46 6.62 -24.06 -25.72
N ASN A 47 5.97 -23.10 -26.39
CA ASN A 47 4.56 -22.68 -26.26
C ASN A 47 4.25 -21.58 -25.24
N LEU A 48 5.18 -20.66 -24.94
CA LEU A 48 4.80 -19.38 -24.35
C LEU A 48 4.23 -18.46 -25.43
N SER A 49 2.94 -18.13 -25.35
CA SER A 49 2.37 -17.05 -26.16
C SER A 49 2.89 -15.71 -25.65
N TRP A 50 4.05 -15.28 -26.15
CA TRP A 50 4.72 -14.03 -25.75
C TRP A 50 3.79 -12.82 -25.79
N GLY A 51 2.90 -12.74 -26.80
CA GLY A 51 1.90 -11.68 -26.89
C GLY A 51 0.95 -11.65 -25.68
N LYS A 52 0.43 -12.82 -25.26
CA LYS A 52 -0.43 -12.92 -24.07
C LYS A 52 0.32 -12.58 -22.79
N ALA A 53 1.56 -13.07 -22.65
CA ALA A 53 2.40 -12.78 -21.48
C ALA A 53 2.71 -11.29 -21.35
N VAL A 54 3.13 -10.63 -22.44
CA VAL A 54 3.41 -9.18 -22.46
C VAL A 54 2.15 -8.39 -22.15
N PHE A 55 1.02 -8.72 -22.80
CA PHE A 55 -0.25 -8.05 -22.55
C PHE A 55 -0.71 -8.21 -21.09
N TRP A 56 -0.52 -9.39 -20.50
CA TRP A 56 -0.78 -9.63 -19.09
C TRP A 56 0.11 -8.80 -18.16
N ILE A 57 1.42 -8.72 -18.44
CA ILE A 57 2.37 -7.92 -17.63
C ILE A 57 1.91 -6.46 -17.54
N PHE A 58 1.57 -5.85 -18.67
CA PHE A 58 1.09 -4.46 -18.68
C PHE A 58 -0.28 -4.32 -18.02
N SER A 59 -1.23 -5.20 -18.34
CA SER A 59 -2.59 -5.12 -17.79
C SER A 59 -2.60 -5.31 -16.27
N SER A 60 -1.88 -6.31 -15.77
CA SER A 60 -1.69 -6.53 -14.34
C SER A 60 -1.06 -5.30 -13.69
N SER A 61 0.11 -4.85 -14.18
CA SER A 61 0.83 -3.74 -13.55
C SER A 61 0.03 -2.44 -13.50
N ILE A 62 -0.70 -2.11 -14.58
CA ILE A 62 -1.58 -0.93 -14.61
C ILE A 62 -2.74 -1.10 -13.65
N SER A 63 -3.38 -2.28 -13.61
CA SER A 63 -4.50 -2.53 -12.70
C SER A 63 -4.08 -2.39 -11.23
N ILE A 64 -2.93 -2.94 -10.85
CA ILE A 64 -2.39 -2.84 -9.49
C ILE A 64 -2.19 -1.38 -9.08
N TYR A 65 -1.51 -0.61 -9.93
CA TYR A 65 -1.20 0.78 -9.66
C TYR A 65 -2.46 1.65 -9.66
N ALA A 66 -3.36 1.46 -10.63
CA ALA A 66 -4.62 2.18 -10.72
C ALA A 66 -5.52 1.91 -9.49
N ASN A 67 -5.59 0.66 -9.03
CA ASN A 67 -6.31 0.32 -7.79
C ASN A 67 -5.71 0.99 -6.56
N LYS A 68 -4.38 1.04 -6.44
CA LYS A 68 -3.74 1.78 -5.36
C LYS A 68 -4.15 3.26 -5.36
N LEU A 69 -4.12 3.92 -6.51
CA LEU A 69 -4.54 5.31 -6.64
C LEU A 69 -6.03 5.50 -6.32
N LEU A 70 -6.88 4.60 -6.82
CA LEU A 70 -8.32 4.64 -6.58
C LEU A 70 -8.65 4.49 -5.08
N LEU A 71 -7.99 3.57 -4.39
CA LEU A 71 -8.18 3.33 -2.97
C LEU A 71 -7.65 4.46 -2.09
N LEU A 72 -6.56 5.12 -2.49
CA LEU A 72 -6.07 6.33 -1.83
C LEU A 72 -7.06 7.50 -1.93
N GLN A 73 -7.89 7.55 -3.00
CA GLN A 73 -8.88 8.60 -3.19
C GLN A 73 -10.21 8.32 -2.48
N ARG A 74 -10.68 7.07 -2.44
CA ARG A 74 -12.06 6.77 -2.02
C ARG A 74 -12.23 5.69 -0.95
N GLY A 75 -11.20 4.94 -0.54
CA GLY A 75 -11.30 4.09 0.66
C GLY A 75 -12.41 3.02 0.72
N PHE A 76 -12.90 2.52 -0.44
CA PHE A 76 -13.96 1.50 -0.53
C PHE A 76 -13.48 0.18 -1.19
N PRO A 77 -12.53 -0.57 -0.57
CA PRO A 77 -11.94 -1.78 -1.14
C PRO A 77 -12.94 -2.91 -1.45
N LEU A 78 -13.98 -3.09 -0.64
CA LEU A 78 -14.93 -4.19 -0.77
C LEU A 78 -15.95 -3.91 -1.87
N THR A 79 -16.42 -2.67 -1.98
CA THR A 79 -17.28 -2.23 -3.09
C THR A 79 -16.56 -2.37 -4.44
N ILE A 80 -15.30 -1.95 -4.52
CA ILE A 80 -14.49 -2.10 -5.74
C ILE A 80 -14.30 -3.58 -6.10
N SER A 81 -14.01 -4.43 -5.11
CA SER A 81 -13.90 -5.89 -5.32
C SER A 81 -15.20 -6.49 -5.86
N THR A 82 -16.34 -6.07 -5.31
CA THR A 82 -17.68 -6.51 -5.75
C THR A 82 -17.94 -6.12 -7.20
N PHE A 83 -17.58 -4.90 -7.57
CA PHE A 83 -17.68 -4.43 -8.96
C PHE A 83 -16.83 -5.28 -9.91
N TYR A 84 -15.59 -5.63 -9.54
CA TYR A 84 -14.74 -6.49 -10.38
C TYR A 84 -15.29 -7.91 -10.54
N PHE A 85 -15.80 -8.53 -9.47
CA PHE A 85 -16.45 -9.83 -9.60
C PHE A 85 -17.68 -9.79 -10.51
N GLY A 86 -18.51 -8.74 -10.41
CA GLY A 86 -19.66 -8.54 -11.30
C GLY A 86 -19.23 -8.37 -12.76
N LEU A 87 -18.20 -7.56 -13.01
CA LEU A 87 -17.67 -7.32 -14.36
C LEU A 87 -17.06 -8.58 -14.97
N TRP A 88 -16.31 -9.36 -14.19
CA TRP A 88 -15.76 -10.64 -14.65
C TRP A 88 -16.86 -11.64 -14.96
N LEU A 89 -17.88 -11.75 -14.11
CA LEU A 89 -19.02 -12.64 -14.34
C LEU A 89 -19.76 -12.26 -15.64
N LEU A 90 -20.03 -10.97 -15.84
CA LEU A 90 -20.67 -10.46 -17.05
C LEU A 90 -19.83 -10.76 -18.29
N THR A 91 -18.53 -10.45 -18.25
CA THR A 91 -17.61 -10.71 -19.36
C THR A 91 -17.54 -12.20 -19.68
N PHE A 92 -17.46 -13.04 -18.64
CA PHE A 92 -17.46 -14.49 -18.79
C PHE A 92 -18.73 -15.00 -19.48
N ILE A 93 -19.92 -14.57 -19.03
CA ILE A 93 -21.20 -14.94 -19.66
C ILE A 93 -21.24 -14.53 -21.15
N ILE A 94 -20.78 -13.32 -21.48
CA ILE A 94 -20.76 -12.82 -22.87
C ILE A 94 -19.81 -13.68 -23.72
N THR A 95 -18.59 -13.91 -23.25
CA THR A 95 -17.58 -14.70 -23.97
C THR A 95 -18.02 -16.16 -24.16
N SER A 96 -18.57 -16.81 -23.13
CA SER A 96 -19.08 -18.18 -23.24
C SER A 96 -20.26 -18.30 -24.20
N ARG A 97 -21.16 -17.30 -24.25
CA ARG A 97 -22.25 -17.28 -25.24
C ARG A 97 -21.74 -17.12 -26.66
N TYR A 98 -20.71 -16.30 -26.86
CA TYR A 98 -20.10 -16.10 -28.17
C TYR A 98 -19.41 -17.39 -28.66
N GLU A 99 -18.63 -18.04 -27.80
CA GLU A 99 -17.96 -19.31 -28.12
C GLU A 99 -18.96 -20.44 -28.41
N SER A 100 -20.05 -20.53 -27.64
CA SER A 100 -21.13 -21.49 -27.88
C SER A 100 -21.84 -21.29 -29.23
N ARG A 101 -21.93 -20.04 -29.74
CA ARG A 101 -22.50 -19.78 -31.07
C ARG A 101 -21.58 -20.20 -32.22
N ILE A 102 -20.27 -20.24 -31.99
CA ILE A 102 -19.31 -20.66 -33.00
C ILE A 102 -19.20 -22.20 -33.03
N ASN A 103 -19.36 -22.88 -31.89
CA ASN A 103 -19.22 -24.33 -31.76
C ASN A 103 -20.55 -25.11 -31.73
N VAL A 104 -21.55 -24.72 -32.53
CA VAL A 104 -22.91 -25.30 -32.52
C VAL A 104 -22.99 -26.79 -32.91
N GLN A 105 -21.89 -27.44 -33.32
CA GLN A 105 -21.94 -28.78 -33.91
C GLN A 105 -21.63 -29.97 -32.99
N SER A 106 -21.41 -29.78 -31.69
CA SER A 106 -21.16 -30.91 -30.79
C SER A 106 -21.42 -30.53 -29.34
N THR A 107 -22.57 -30.93 -28.76
CA THR A 107 -22.71 -31.32 -27.33
C THR A 107 -24.17 -31.59 -26.95
N THR A 108 -24.69 -32.74 -27.38
CA THR A 108 -25.87 -33.41 -26.76
C THR A 108 -25.43 -34.50 -25.77
N LYS A 109 -24.27 -34.35 -25.12
CA LYS A 109 -23.90 -35.20 -23.97
C LYS A 109 -24.29 -34.48 -22.69
N GLY A 110 -25.32 -35.02 -22.07
CA GLY A 110 -26.09 -34.41 -21.01
C GLY A 110 -25.32 -34.08 -19.74
N PHE A 111 -26.01 -33.28 -18.94
CA PHE A 111 -25.73 -32.73 -17.62
C PHE A 111 -25.55 -33.81 -16.52
N GLN A 112 -24.82 -34.89 -16.80
CA GLN A 112 -24.65 -36.05 -15.91
C GLN A 112 -23.32 -35.98 -15.13
N ARG A 113 -22.97 -34.81 -14.61
CA ARG A 113 -21.61 -34.50 -14.11
C ARG A 113 -21.58 -33.59 -12.87
N THR A 114 -22.41 -33.86 -11.87
CA THR A 114 -22.52 -33.04 -10.66
C THR A 114 -21.45 -33.34 -9.58
N GLN A 115 -20.92 -34.57 -9.52
CA GLN A 115 -20.01 -34.96 -8.44
C GLN A 115 -18.58 -34.41 -8.60
N SER A 116 -18.12 -34.13 -9.82
CA SER A 116 -16.74 -33.70 -10.06
C SER A 116 -16.49 -32.22 -9.73
N TRP A 117 -17.53 -31.38 -9.70
CA TRP A 117 -17.39 -29.94 -9.43
C TRP A 117 -17.19 -29.60 -7.96
N PHE A 118 -17.55 -30.53 -7.05
CA PHE A 118 -17.39 -30.33 -5.60
C PHE A 118 -15.94 -30.01 -5.21
N TRP A 119 -14.96 -30.63 -5.87
CA TRP A 119 -13.54 -30.40 -5.60
C TRP A 119 -13.07 -28.98 -5.98
N MET A 120 -13.78 -28.27 -6.86
CA MET A 120 -13.45 -26.91 -7.26
C MET A 120 -13.96 -25.86 -6.26
N ILE A 121 -14.97 -26.19 -5.44
CA ILE A 121 -15.60 -25.24 -4.51
C ILE A 121 -14.56 -24.63 -3.56
N THR A 122 -13.67 -25.44 -2.99
CA THR A 122 -12.67 -24.95 -2.04
C THR A 122 -11.64 -24.03 -2.69
N ALA A 123 -11.16 -24.39 -3.89
CA ALA A 123 -10.24 -23.54 -4.65
C ALA A 123 -10.92 -22.20 -5.00
N SER A 124 -12.14 -22.26 -5.53
CA SER A 124 -12.91 -21.07 -5.90
C SER A 124 -13.22 -20.17 -4.70
N LEU A 125 -13.56 -20.74 -3.55
CA LEU A 125 -13.81 -19.98 -2.33
C LEU A 125 -12.55 -19.26 -1.85
N THR A 126 -11.39 -19.92 -1.85
CA THR A 126 -10.12 -19.28 -1.48
C THR A 126 -9.72 -18.18 -2.47
N SER A 127 -9.96 -18.37 -3.78
CA SER A 127 -9.73 -17.32 -4.77
C SER A 127 -10.69 -16.14 -4.61
N ALA A 128 -11.95 -16.40 -4.25
CA ALA A 128 -12.97 -15.38 -4.02
C ALA A 128 -12.62 -14.47 -2.83
N VAL A 129 -11.99 -15.04 -1.79
CA VAL A 129 -11.53 -14.30 -0.61
C VAL A 129 -10.24 -13.53 -0.88
N ALA A 130 -9.38 -14.00 -1.79
CA ALA A 130 -8.07 -13.38 -2.04
C ALA A 130 -8.16 -11.94 -2.58
N LEU A 131 -9.10 -11.62 -3.47
CA LEU A 131 -9.21 -10.28 -4.05
C LEU A 131 -9.66 -9.21 -3.03
N PRO A 132 -10.72 -9.41 -2.22
CA PRO A 132 -11.07 -8.47 -1.16
C PRO A 132 -9.91 -8.21 -0.19
N LEU A 133 -9.23 -9.26 0.27
CA LEU A 133 -8.05 -9.13 1.12
C LEU A 133 -6.95 -8.30 0.44
N LEU A 134 -6.78 -8.43 -0.87
CA LEU A 134 -5.78 -7.67 -1.60
C LEU A 134 -6.15 -6.20 -1.75
N MET A 135 -7.43 -5.88 -1.96
CA MET A 135 -7.89 -4.49 -1.98
C MET A 135 -7.74 -3.84 -0.61
N GLU A 136 -8.05 -4.56 0.46
CA GLU A 136 -7.76 -4.14 1.85
C GLU A 136 -6.27 -3.93 2.08
N ALA A 137 -5.42 -4.83 1.58
CA ALA A 137 -3.98 -4.68 1.66
C ALA A 137 -3.47 -3.44 0.92
N LEU A 138 -3.98 -3.18 -0.29
CA LEU A 138 -3.65 -1.99 -1.07
C LEU A 138 -4.08 -0.70 -0.37
N MET A 139 -5.18 -0.72 0.38
CA MET A 139 -5.61 0.43 1.19
C MET A 139 -4.71 0.62 2.41
N HIS A 140 -4.42 -0.45 3.16
CA HIS A 140 -3.76 -0.37 4.46
C HIS A 140 -2.22 -0.37 4.43
N MET A 141 -1.59 -0.93 3.39
CA MET A 141 -0.14 -0.80 3.20
C MET A 141 0.16 0.49 2.45
N SER A 142 0.81 1.45 3.09
CA SER A 142 1.20 2.71 2.43
C SER A 142 2.21 2.48 1.30
N SER A 143 3.15 1.55 1.50
CA SER A 143 4.20 1.18 0.55
C SER A 143 3.70 0.13 -0.44
N LEU A 144 3.27 0.57 -1.64
CA LEU A 144 2.98 -0.34 -2.75
C LEU A 144 4.19 -1.21 -3.14
N PRO A 145 5.44 -0.69 -3.16
CA PRO A 145 6.61 -1.51 -3.47
C PRO A 145 6.74 -2.75 -2.59
N VAL A 146 6.55 -2.61 -1.28
CA VAL A 146 6.68 -3.74 -0.35
C VAL A 146 5.58 -4.76 -0.54
N LEU A 147 4.32 -4.34 -0.71
CA LEU A 147 3.22 -5.26 -0.99
C LEU A 147 3.53 -6.15 -2.20
N ILE A 148 4.10 -5.57 -3.26
CA ILE A 148 4.44 -6.30 -4.49
C ILE A 148 5.64 -7.21 -4.30
N MET A 149 6.61 -6.82 -3.47
CA MET A 149 7.73 -7.69 -3.10
C MET A 149 7.30 -8.94 -2.30
N LEU A 150 6.05 -9.01 -1.81
CA LEU A 150 5.49 -10.19 -1.14
C LEU A 150 4.98 -11.28 -2.10
N PHE A 151 4.89 -11.03 -3.41
CA PHE A 151 4.38 -12.04 -4.35
C PHE A 151 5.07 -13.41 -4.27
N PRO A 152 6.37 -13.54 -3.93
CA PRO A 152 7.01 -14.84 -3.75
C PRO A 152 6.30 -15.75 -2.74
N LEU A 153 5.52 -15.16 -1.82
CA LEU A 153 4.69 -15.87 -0.86
C LEU A 153 3.66 -16.79 -1.53
N VAL A 154 3.10 -16.42 -2.68
CA VAL A 154 2.14 -17.27 -3.42
C VAL A 154 2.78 -18.61 -3.76
N HIS A 155 3.98 -18.54 -4.32
CA HIS A 155 4.75 -19.71 -4.75
C HIS A 155 5.45 -20.43 -3.60
N LEU A 156 5.52 -19.82 -2.41
CA LEU A 156 5.89 -20.50 -1.16
C LEU A 156 4.74 -21.36 -0.63
N ILE A 157 3.53 -20.80 -0.60
CA ILE A 157 2.35 -21.44 -0.01
C ILE A 157 1.80 -22.56 -0.88
N GLU A 158 1.84 -22.40 -2.20
CA GLU A 158 1.36 -23.43 -3.14
C GLU A 158 2.02 -24.81 -2.92
N PRO A 159 3.37 -24.97 -2.93
CA PRO A 159 4.01 -26.26 -2.70
C PRO A 159 3.86 -26.76 -1.26
N LEU A 160 3.80 -25.87 -0.26
CA LEU A 160 3.52 -26.26 1.13
C LEU A 160 2.12 -26.87 1.27
N THR A 161 1.14 -26.27 0.60
CA THR A 161 -0.24 -26.75 0.57
C THR A 161 -0.30 -28.11 -0.13
N LEU A 162 0.33 -28.24 -1.31
CA LEU A 162 0.42 -29.52 -2.02
C LEU A 162 1.13 -30.60 -1.17
N PHE A 163 2.18 -30.25 -0.42
CA PHE A 163 2.87 -31.17 0.47
C PHE A 163 1.96 -31.71 1.59
N ILE A 164 1.13 -30.84 2.18
CA ILE A 164 0.17 -31.21 3.22
C ILE A 164 -0.94 -32.12 2.66
N PHE A 165 -1.52 -31.77 1.51
CA PHE A 165 -2.67 -32.50 0.94
C PHE A 165 -2.29 -33.76 0.14
N PHE A 166 -1.07 -33.88 -0.40
CA PHE A 166 -0.60 -35.02 -1.20
C PHE A 166 0.55 -35.82 -0.54
N SER A 167 0.59 -35.85 0.80
CA SER A 167 1.69 -36.40 1.61
C SER A 167 2.13 -37.85 1.30
N GLN A 168 1.36 -38.61 0.51
CA GLN A 168 1.65 -40.00 0.17
C GLN A 168 2.49 -40.26 -1.09
N SER A 169 2.68 -39.30 -2.01
CA SER A 169 3.26 -39.61 -3.34
C SER A 169 4.67 -39.07 -3.64
N ARG A 170 5.34 -38.34 -2.75
CA ARG A 170 6.67 -37.76 -3.07
C ARG A 170 7.79 -38.07 -2.07
N SER A 171 8.90 -38.50 -2.64
CA SER A 171 10.19 -38.92 -2.06
C SER A 171 10.99 -37.86 -1.28
N SER A 172 10.46 -36.67 -0.98
CA SER A 172 11.14 -35.72 -0.08
C SER A 172 10.30 -35.49 1.16
N LYS A 173 10.63 -36.18 2.24
CA LYS A 173 10.09 -35.92 3.59
C LYS A 173 10.56 -34.56 4.17
N ARG A 174 11.34 -33.76 3.43
CA ARG A 174 11.94 -32.52 3.91
C ARG A 174 11.51 -31.33 3.08
N ILE A 175 11.21 -30.24 3.79
CA ILE A 175 11.06 -28.89 3.25
C ILE A 175 12.39 -28.50 2.58
N SER A 176 12.32 -27.95 1.37
CA SER A 176 13.52 -27.58 0.62
C SER A 176 14.18 -26.33 1.25
N LEU A 177 15.51 -26.22 1.13
CA LEU A 177 16.24 -25.05 1.65
C LEU A 177 15.77 -23.75 0.98
N GLU A 178 15.38 -23.81 -0.29
CA GLU A 178 14.83 -22.69 -1.05
C GLU A 178 13.51 -22.19 -0.46
N THR A 179 12.65 -23.11 0.01
CA THR A 179 11.38 -22.78 0.67
C THR A 179 11.63 -21.98 1.95
N VAL A 180 12.63 -22.39 2.75
CA VAL A 180 13.05 -21.66 3.95
C VAL A 180 13.65 -20.29 3.58
N GLY A 181 14.49 -20.25 2.54
CA GLY A 181 15.08 -19.02 2.03
C GLY A 181 14.04 -17.97 1.64
N ILE A 182 13.00 -18.37 0.89
CA ILE A 182 11.90 -17.47 0.50
C ILE A 182 11.20 -16.90 1.73
N ALA A 183 10.88 -17.73 2.72
CA ALA A 183 10.24 -17.28 3.96
C ALA A 183 11.11 -16.26 4.73
N VAL A 184 12.42 -16.52 4.83
CA VAL A 184 13.38 -15.61 5.47
C VAL A 184 13.44 -14.27 4.73
N PHE A 185 13.56 -14.29 3.40
CA PHE A 185 13.67 -13.06 2.61
C PHE A 185 12.38 -12.24 2.59
N ILE A 186 11.20 -12.87 2.56
CA ILE A 186 9.92 -12.16 2.72
C ILE A 186 9.84 -11.49 4.10
N THR A 187 10.27 -12.21 5.15
CA THR A 187 10.30 -11.67 6.52
C THR A 187 11.25 -10.47 6.60
N LEU A 188 12.43 -10.55 5.97
CA LEU A 188 13.37 -9.43 5.92
C LEU A 188 12.80 -8.22 5.16
N THR A 189 12.05 -8.44 4.08
CA THR A 189 11.35 -7.37 3.36
C THR A 189 10.35 -6.64 4.27
N LEU A 190 9.52 -7.39 5.02
CA LEU A 190 8.54 -6.83 5.94
C LEU A 190 9.18 -6.18 7.16
N TYR A 191 10.25 -6.76 7.70
CA TYR A 191 10.97 -6.24 8.87
C TYR A 191 11.59 -4.85 8.60
N ASN A 192 11.96 -4.59 7.35
CA ASN A 192 12.54 -3.30 6.94
C ASN A 192 11.49 -2.32 6.37
N GLU A 193 10.19 -2.64 6.42
CA GLU A 193 9.16 -1.72 5.98
C GLU A 193 8.95 -0.61 7.02
N TYR A 194 9.13 0.63 6.57
CA TYR A 194 9.11 1.81 7.44
C TYR A 194 7.71 2.11 7.98
N ARG A 195 6.66 1.80 7.22
CA ARG A 195 5.26 2.13 7.55
C ARG A 195 4.41 0.89 7.66
N LEU A 196 4.90 -0.09 8.41
CA LEU A 196 4.20 -1.35 8.58
C LEU A 196 2.95 -1.14 9.45
N THR A 197 1.79 -1.55 8.95
CA THR A 197 0.53 -1.51 9.70
C THR A 197 0.04 -2.93 9.95
N VAL A 198 -0.57 -3.18 11.12
CA VAL A 198 -1.13 -4.51 11.45
C VAL A 198 -2.17 -4.96 10.40
N PRO A 199 -3.16 -4.13 10.01
CA PRO A 199 -4.11 -4.52 8.97
C PRO A 199 -3.41 -4.77 7.63
N GLY A 200 -2.44 -3.93 7.26
CA GLY A 200 -1.66 -4.11 6.03
C GLY A 200 -0.98 -5.47 5.97
N VAL A 201 -0.35 -5.91 7.06
CA VAL A 201 0.28 -7.24 7.16
C VAL A 201 -0.76 -8.36 7.07
N ILE A 202 -1.83 -8.29 7.87
CA ILE A 202 -2.86 -9.33 7.91
C ILE A 202 -3.48 -9.52 6.52
N PHE A 203 -3.91 -8.43 5.89
CA PHE A 203 -4.56 -8.46 4.60
C PHE A 203 -3.58 -8.77 3.46
N GLY A 204 -2.37 -8.20 3.47
CA GLY A 204 -1.35 -8.44 2.45
C GLY A 204 -0.86 -9.88 2.44
N VAL A 205 -0.39 -10.37 3.59
CA VAL A 205 0.04 -11.78 3.73
C VAL A 205 -1.15 -12.71 3.48
N GLY A 206 -2.32 -12.39 4.04
CA GLY A 206 -3.55 -13.16 3.84
C GLY A 206 -3.95 -13.31 2.37
N ALA A 207 -3.90 -12.23 1.59
CA ALA A 207 -4.24 -12.24 0.16
C ALA A 207 -3.33 -13.17 -0.65
N PHE A 208 -2.01 -13.06 -0.46
CA PHE A 208 -1.04 -13.90 -1.17
C PHE A 208 -1.09 -15.36 -0.68
N THR A 209 -1.34 -15.60 0.62
CA THR A 209 -1.56 -16.95 1.15
C THR A 209 -2.82 -17.59 0.54
N MET A 210 -3.95 -16.88 0.52
CA MET A 210 -5.19 -17.40 -0.09
C MET A 210 -5.03 -17.65 -1.59
N THR A 211 -4.27 -16.80 -2.30
CA THR A 211 -3.90 -17.01 -3.70
C THR A 211 -3.09 -18.32 -3.86
N GLY A 212 -2.07 -18.54 -3.03
CA GLY A 212 -1.24 -19.75 -3.08
C GLY A 212 -2.02 -21.03 -2.74
N ILE A 213 -2.89 -20.99 -1.72
CA ILE A 213 -3.79 -22.09 -1.36
C ILE A 213 -4.74 -22.39 -2.52
N SER A 214 -5.35 -21.36 -3.10
CA SER A 214 -6.27 -21.51 -4.22
C SER A 214 -5.63 -22.21 -5.40
N ARG A 215 -4.40 -21.82 -5.77
CA ARG A 215 -3.64 -22.47 -6.86
C ARG A 215 -3.38 -23.94 -6.55
N ALA A 216 -2.90 -24.25 -5.34
CA ALA A 216 -2.66 -25.63 -4.93
C ALA A 216 -3.93 -26.48 -4.98
N LEU A 217 -5.04 -25.98 -4.43
CA LEU A 217 -6.33 -26.68 -4.43
C LEU A 217 -6.89 -26.83 -5.85
N PHE A 218 -6.68 -25.85 -6.73
CA PHE A 218 -7.06 -25.94 -8.13
C PHE A 218 -6.28 -27.06 -8.84
N VAL A 219 -4.98 -27.21 -8.58
CA VAL A 219 -4.16 -28.32 -9.09
C VAL A 219 -4.67 -29.66 -8.54
N VAL A 220 -4.98 -29.75 -7.24
CA VAL A 220 -5.55 -30.96 -6.61
C VAL A 220 -6.87 -31.34 -7.28
N ALA A 221 -7.78 -30.38 -7.43
CA ALA A 221 -9.09 -30.58 -8.02
C ALA A 221 -8.97 -31.01 -9.49
N SER A 222 -8.13 -30.32 -10.26
CA SER A 222 -7.88 -30.64 -11.67
C SER A 222 -7.33 -32.06 -11.85
N HIS A 223 -6.43 -32.51 -10.98
CA HIS A 223 -5.93 -33.89 -11.02
C HIS A 223 -7.05 -34.90 -10.79
N LYS A 224 -7.86 -34.72 -9.73
CA LYS A 224 -8.98 -35.64 -9.42
C LYS A 224 -10.04 -35.69 -10.53
N MET A 225 -10.23 -34.59 -11.24
CA MET A 225 -11.17 -34.51 -12.37
C MET A 225 -10.62 -35.17 -13.64
N ASN A 226 -9.30 -35.11 -13.88
CA ASN A 226 -8.65 -35.70 -15.05
C ASN A 226 -8.61 -37.24 -15.02
N ASP A 227 -8.70 -37.88 -13.85
CA ASP A 227 -8.78 -39.35 -13.74
C ASP A 227 -9.99 -39.94 -14.51
N HIS A 228 -10.92 -39.09 -14.95
CA HIS A 228 -12.12 -39.47 -15.70
C HIS A 228 -12.03 -39.18 -17.22
N GLY A 229 -10.86 -38.76 -17.73
CA GLY A 229 -10.59 -38.64 -19.18
C GLY A 229 -10.93 -37.30 -19.83
N ASP A 230 -11.16 -36.25 -19.04
CA ASP A 230 -11.56 -34.94 -19.56
C ASP A 230 -10.42 -33.91 -19.68
N GLN A 231 -10.55 -33.01 -20.65
CA GLN A 231 -9.58 -31.95 -20.91
C GLN A 231 -9.60 -30.90 -19.80
N VAL A 232 -8.42 -30.55 -19.28
CA VAL A 232 -8.17 -29.51 -18.26
C VAL A 232 -8.85 -28.17 -18.58
N LEU A 233 -8.99 -27.83 -19.87
CA LEU A 233 -9.65 -26.58 -20.30
C LEU A 233 -11.12 -26.50 -19.88
N SER A 234 -11.83 -27.64 -19.86
CA SER A 234 -13.23 -27.72 -19.42
C SER A 234 -13.39 -27.40 -17.94
N ASN A 235 -12.39 -27.75 -17.11
CA ASN A 235 -12.42 -27.57 -15.66
C ASN A 235 -12.20 -26.11 -15.22
N TYR A 236 -11.74 -25.25 -16.13
CA TYR A 236 -11.47 -23.84 -15.84
C TYR A 236 -12.76 -22.99 -15.82
N HIS A 237 -13.78 -23.36 -16.62
CA HIS A 237 -15.06 -22.65 -16.65
C HIS A 237 -15.83 -22.74 -15.32
N PRO A 238 -16.02 -23.93 -14.69
CA PRO A 238 -16.65 -24.03 -13.38
C PRO A 238 -15.88 -23.26 -12.31
N TYR A 239 -14.55 -23.32 -12.32
CA TYR A 239 -13.71 -22.58 -11.38
C TYR A 239 -13.96 -21.06 -11.50
N ILE A 240 -13.93 -20.50 -12.71
CA ILE A 240 -14.19 -19.06 -12.91
C ILE A 240 -15.58 -18.69 -12.43
N LEU A 241 -16.59 -19.45 -12.86
CA LEU A 241 -17.99 -19.14 -12.55
C LEU A 241 -18.25 -19.18 -11.04
N MET A 242 -17.73 -20.19 -10.35
CA MET A 242 -17.84 -20.31 -8.90
C MET A 242 -17.08 -19.20 -8.18
N THR A 243 -15.83 -18.93 -8.57
CA THR A 243 -15.02 -17.87 -7.94
C THR A 243 -15.68 -16.50 -8.07
N THR A 244 -16.18 -16.16 -9.26
CA THR A 244 -16.87 -14.87 -9.49
C THR A 244 -18.19 -14.78 -8.74
N THR A 245 -18.96 -15.88 -8.67
CA THR A 245 -20.22 -15.93 -7.92
C THR A 245 -19.99 -15.81 -6.41
N PHE A 246 -19.09 -16.63 -5.85
CA PHE A 246 -18.74 -16.56 -4.42
C PHE A 246 -18.09 -15.22 -4.08
N GLY A 247 -17.24 -14.69 -4.96
CA GLY A 247 -16.62 -13.38 -4.81
C GLY A 247 -17.67 -12.29 -4.68
N LEU A 248 -18.62 -12.23 -5.62
CA LEU A 248 -19.72 -11.26 -5.61
C LEU A 248 -20.55 -11.34 -4.31
N LEU A 249 -20.87 -12.54 -3.85
CA LEU A 249 -21.64 -12.75 -2.62
C LEU A 249 -20.86 -12.32 -1.37
N ILE A 250 -19.60 -12.75 -1.25
CA ILE A 250 -18.76 -12.47 -0.09
C ILE A 250 -18.40 -10.98 -0.03
N SER A 251 -17.87 -10.42 -1.11
CA SER A 251 -17.47 -9.01 -1.14
C SER A 251 -18.69 -8.09 -1.07
N GLY A 252 -19.82 -8.46 -1.69
CA GLY A 252 -21.05 -7.69 -1.64
C GLY A 252 -21.66 -7.66 -0.23
N PHE A 253 -21.66 -8.81 0.47
CA PHE A 253 -22.10 -8.87 1.86
C PHE A 253 -21.17 -8.08 2.78
N LEU A 254 -19.85 -8.23 2.63
CA LEU A 254 -18.87 -7.47 3.43
C LEU A 254 -18.97 -5.97 3.16
N ALA A 255 -19.08 -5.54 1.90
CA ALA A 255 -19.28 -4.14 1.55
C ALA A 255 -20.56 -3.59 2.19
N TYR A 256 -21.68 -4.31 2.12
CA TYR A 256 -22.94 -3.89 2.74
C TYR A 256 -22.83 -3.72 4.27
N THR A 257 -22.07 -4.59 4.94
CA THR A 257 -21.97 -4.58 6.40
C THR A 257 -20.88 -3.65 6.95
N GLN A 258 -19.82 -3.39 6.18
CA GLN A 258 -18.64 -2.65 6.65
C GLN A 258 -18.49 -1.27 6.01
N GLU A 259 -18.99 -1.08 4.78
CA GLU A 259 -18.88 0.16 4.02
C GLU A 259 -20.26 0.85 3.93
N CYS A 260 -20.80 1.31 5.07
CA CYS A 260 -22.20 1.77 5.20
C CYS A 260 -22.64 2.94 4.29
N ASN A 261 -21.71 3.59 3.55
CA ASN A 261 -21.99 4.73 2.67
C ASN A 261 -21.69 4.44 1.19
N ILE A 262 -22.04 3.27 0.67
CA ILE A 262 -21.86 2.92 -0.76
C ILE A 262 -22.49 3.97 -1.70
N LEU A 263 -23.59 4.61 -1.28
CA LEU A 263 -24.29 5.63 -2.05
C LEU A 263 -23.54 6.97 -2.15
N GLU A 264 -22.55 7.23 -1.30
CA GLU A 264 -21.64 8.40 -1.42
C GLU A 264 -20.50 8.15 -2.43
N PHE A 265 -20.45 6.95 -3.04
CA PHE A 265 -19.61 6.64 -4.18
C PHE A 265 -20.12 7.32 -5.46
N TYR A 266 -20.26 8.65 -5.44
CA TYR A 266 -20.37 9.46 -6.65
C TYR A 266 -18.96 9.90 -7.05
N PRO A 267 -18.34 9.23 -8.04
CA PRO A 267 -16.98 9.54 -8.42
C PRO A 267 -16.92 10.88 -9.14
N GLU A 268 -15.99 11.74 -8.72
CA GLU A 268 -15.51 12.83 -9.57
C GLU A 268 -14.99 12.25 -10.90
N SER A 269 -14.96 13.07 -11.95
CA SER A 269 -14.56 12.62 -13.31
C SER A 269 -13.22 11.89 -13.34
N GLY A 270 -12.25 12.31 -12.52
CA GLY A 270 -10.94 11.65 -12.38
C GLY A 270 -11.03 10.25 -11.75
N THR A 271 -11.82 10.10 -10.69
CA THR A 271 -12.06 8.80 -10.03
C THR A 271 -12.78 7.83 -10.97
N LEU A 272 -13.74 8.34 -11.75
CA LEU A 272 -14.45 7.52 -12.75
C LEU A 272 -13.50 7.02 -13.85
N ALA A 273 -12.59 7.88 -14.33
CA ALA A 273 -11.56 7.49 -15.29
C ALA A 273 -10.62 6.41 -14.71
N LEU A 274 -10.17 6.56 -13.46
CA LEU A 274 -9.34 5.55 -12.78
C LEU A 274 -10.09 4.22 -12.60
N LEU A 275 -11.36 4.27 -12.20
CA LEU A 275 -12.20 3.08 -12.08
C LEU A 275 -12.34 2.37 -13.42
N PHE A 276 -12.58 3.10 -14.51
CA PHE A 276 -12.67 2.54 -15.86
C PHE A 276 -11.37 1.88 -16.30
N ILE A 277 -10.23 2.59 -16.17
CA ILE A 277 -8.89 2.06 -16.51
C ILE A 277 -8.61 0.79 -15.70
N SER A 278 -8.83 0.83 -14.39
CA SER A 278 -8.61 -0.32 -13.52
C SER A 278 -9.51 -1.50 -13.90
N SER A 279 -10.77 -1.25 -14.24
CA SER A 279 -11.74 -2.27 -14.65
C SER A 279 -11.33 -2.96 -15.96
N VAL A 280 -11.00 -2.18 -17.00
CA VAL A 280 -10.58 -2.72 -18.30
C VAL A 280 -9.30 -3.54 -18.14
N THR A 281 -8.32 -3.02 -17.40
CA THR A 281 -7.03 -3.70 -17.20
C THR A 281 -7.16 -4.94 -16.31
N MET A 282 -8.06 -4.92 -15.32
CA MET A 282 -8.36 -6.08 -14.47
C MET A 282 -9.03 -7.21 -15.27
N VAL A 283 -9.98 -6.88 -16.16
CA VAL A 283 -10.57 -7.87 -17.09
C VAL A 283 -9.52 -8.38 -18.07
N ALA A 284 -8.74 -7.49 -18.67
CA ALA A 284 -7.67 -7.85 -19.60
C ALA A 284 -6.64 -8.79 -18.96
N ALA A 285 -6.20 -8.52 -17.72
CA ALA A 285 -5.30 -9.38 -16.97
C ALA A 285 -5.95 -10.74 -16.67
N ALA A 286 -7.23 -10.76 -16.27
CA ALA A 286 -7.90 -12.00 -15.91
C ALA A 286 -8.01 -13.00 -17.07
N PHE A 287 -8.40 -12.50 -18.25
CA PHE A 287 -8.60 -13.34 -19.44
C PHE A 287 -7.29 -13.67 -20.18
N SER A 288 -6.27 -12.80 -20.12
CA SER A 288 -4.98 -13.08 -20.78
C SER A 288 -4.09 -14.05 -20.01
N GLY A 289 -4.16 -14.04 -18.67
CA GLY A 289 -3.36 -14.91 -17.78
C GLY A 289 -4.04 -16.21 -17.40
N ILE A 290 -5.27 -16.45 -17.89
CA ILE A 290 -6.11 -17.59 -17.50
C ILE A 290 -6.14 -17.68 -15.96
N SER A 291 -6.33 -16.56 -15.27
CA SER A 291 -6.40 -16.48 -13.80
C SER A 291 -7.31 -15.32 -13.40
N ILE A 292 -8.29 -15.54 -12.53
CA ILE A 292 -9.06 -14.44 -11.93
C ILE A 292 -8.15 -13.56 -11.04
N LEU A 293 -7.04 -14.11 -10.57
CA LEU A 293 -6.09 -13.41 -9.74
C LEU A 293 -5.15 -12.64 -10.67
N ALA A 294 -5.47 -11.37 -10.96
CA ALA A 294 -4.69 -10.49 -11.85
C ALA A 294 -3.20 -10.37 -11.50
N TYR A 295 -2.80 -10.85 -10.32
CA TYR A 295 -1.47 -10.76 -9.73
C TYR A 295 -0.63 -12.02 -9.97
N THR A 296 -1.24 -13.18 -10.25
CA THR A 296 -0.50 -14.40 -10.62
C THR A 296 -1.22 -15.17 -11.74
N PRO A 297 -0.58 -15.42 -12.88
CA PRO A 297 -1.19 -16.17 -13.98
C PRO A 297 -1.19 -17.67 -13.65
N SER A 298 -2.29 -18.39 -13.92
CA SER A 298 -2.37 -19.83 -13.59
C SER A 298 -1.69 -20.70 -14.63
N SER A 299 -1.70 -20.26 -15.90
CA SER A 299 -0.92 -20.88 -16.98
C SER A 299 -0.97 -20.05 -18.25
N PHE A 300 0.15 -19.97 -18.97
CA PHE A 300 0.20 -19.44 -20.34
C PHE A 300 0.28 -20.54 -21.41
N SER A 301 0.39 -21.81 -21.00
CA SER A 301 0.52 -22.93 -21.93
C SER A 301 -0.85 -23.47 -22.27
N ALA A 302 -1.30 -23.24 -23.50
CA ALA A 302 -2.53 -23.82 -24.01
C ALA A 302 -2.39 -25.35 -24.08
N GLY A 303 -3.10 -26.08 -23.23
CA GLY A 303 -3.45 -27.48 -23.48
C GLY A 303 -2.49 -28.58 -23.02
N LYS A 304 -1.48 -28.33 -22.17
CA LYS A 304 -0.70 -29.42 -21.54
C LYS A 304 -1.19 -29.70 -20.13
N HIS A 305 -1.31 -30.99 -19.78
CA HIS A 305 -1.73 -31.46 -18.46
C HIS A 305 -0.96 -30.73 -17.34
N LEU A 306 -1.70 -30.08 -16.42
CA LEU A 306 -1.21 -29.64 -15.12
C LEU A 306 -0.87 -30.89 -14.30
N ASP A 307 0.33 -31.40 -14.51
CA ASP A 307 0.86 -32.52 -13.73
C ASP A 307 1.29 -31.99 -12.37
N ALA A 308 0.60 -32.39 -11.30
CA ALA A 308 0.98 -32.09 -9.91
C ALA A 308 2.43 -32.53 -9.57
N ARG A 309 3.03 -33.38 -10.41
CA ARG A 309 4.41 -33.87 -10.28
C ARG A 309 5.43 -33.00 -11.03
N LYS A 310 5.04 -32.02 -11.85
CA LYS A 310 5.99 -31.10 -12.50
C LYS A 310 6.11 -29.79 -11.71
N PRO A 311 7.34 -29.32 -11.42
CA PRO A 311 7.53 -28.01 -10.79
C PRO A 311 6.98 -26.90 -11.70
N PHE A 312 6.60 -25.76 -11.10
CA PHE A 312 6.06 -24.59 -11.81
C PHE A 312 6.83 -24.24 -13.08
N ALA A 313 6.10 -23.80 -14.10
CA ALA A 313 6.72 -23.27 -15.30
C ALA A 313 7.49 -22.00 -14.93
N ILE A 314 8.81 -21.99 -15.17
CA ILE A 314 9.69 -20.84 -14.90
C ILE A 314 9.12 -19.56 -15.53
N SER A 315 8.45 -19.70 -16.68
CA SER A 315 7.76 -18.60 -17.36
C SER A 315 6.73 -17.87 -16.49
N GLU A 316 5.99 -18.55 -15.61
CA GLU A 316 4.99 -17.91 -14.75
C GLU A 316 5.64 -17.04 -13.68
N ILE A 317 6.72 -17.54 -13.07
CA ILE A 317 7.51 -16.80 -12.07
C ILE A 317 8.15 -15.58 -12.73
N VAL A 318 8.73 -15.76 -13.91
CA VAL A 318 9.36 -14.67 -14.68
C VAL A 318 8.33 -13.61 -15.07
N VAL A 319 7.17 -14.00 -15.58
CA VAL A 319 6.11 -13.06 -15.97
C VAL A 319 5.58 -12.28 -14.76
N SER A 320 5.34 -12.96 -13.63
CA SER A 320 4.90 -12.30 -12.38
C SER A 320 6.00 -11.38 -11.81
N GLY A 321 7.26 -11.80 -11.88
CA GLY A 321 8.41 -11.00 -11.47
C GLY A 321 8.61 -9.75 -12.35
N LEU A 322 8.41 -9.86 -13.67
CA LEU A 322 8.48 -8.73 -14.59
C LEU A 322 7.33 -7.74 -14.36
N SER A 323 6.11 -8.22 -14.12
CA SER A 323 5.00 -7.35 -13.71
C SER A 323 5.29 -6.65 -12.39
N SER A 324 5.84 -7.37 -11.41
CA SER A 324 6.25 -6.80 -10.12
C SER A 324 7.32 -5.72 -10.28
N ILE A 325 8.33 -5.94 -11.12
CA ILE A 325 9.36 -4.93 -11.45
C ILE A 325 8.72 -3.72 -12.14
N LEU A 326 7.78 -3.92 -13.06
CA LEU A 326 7.10 -2.82 -13.73
C LEU A 326 6.27 -1.98 -12.74
N VAL A 327 5.55 -2.61 -11.81
CA VAL A 327 4.85 -1.89 -10.73
C VAL A 327 5.83 -1.15 -9.82
N LEU A 328 6.96 -1.75 -9.47
CA LEU A 328 8.02 -1.09 -8.70
C LEU A 328 8.53 0.17 -9.42
N LEU A 329 8.83 0.07 -10.71
CA LEU A 329 9.27 1.22 -11.51
C LEU A 329 8.20 2.32 -11.59
N ILE A 330 6.95 1.96 -11.84
CA ILE A 330 5.84 2.92 -11.90
C ILE A 330 5.65 3.60 -10.52
N SER A 331 5.63 2.81 -9.44
CA SER A 331 5.45 3.33 -8.08
C SER A 331 6.61 4.23 -7.65
N LEU A 332 7.85 3.87 -7.97
CA LEU A 332 9.04 4.67 -7.65
C LEU A 332 9.22 5.88 -8.59
N THR A 333 8.47 5.97 -9.68
CA THR A 333 8.57 7.13 -10.61
C THR A 333 7.43 8.11 -10.39
N PHE A 334 6.20 7.59 -10.28
CA PHE A 334 4.95 8.36 -10.30
C PHE A 334 4.13 8.23 -9.01
N GLY A 335 4.41 7.22 -8.18
CA GLY A 335 3.66 6.97 -6.96
C GLY A 335 4.00 7.95 -5.83
N PRO A 336 3.22 7.91 -4.73
CA PRO A 336 3.59 8.58 -3.49
C PRO A 336 4.99 8.15 -3.03
N ILE A 337 5.72 9.07 -2.39
CA ILE A 337 7.09 8.80 -1.96
C ILE A 337 7.07 7.68 -0.90
N SER A 338 7.80 6.61 -1.17
CA SER A 338 7.95 5.46 -0.28
C SER A 338 9.41 5.27 0.12
N VAL A 339 9.66 5.03 1.41
CA VAL A 339 10.99 4.68 1.91
C VAL A 339 11.21 3.20 1.69
N VAL A 340 12.09 2.83 0.75
CA VAL A 340 12.44 1.43 0.45
C VAL A 340 13.95 1.25 0.61
N SER A 341 14.36 0.33 1.47
CA SER A 341 15.78 0.09 1.74
C SER A 341 16.42 -0.82 0.69
N TRP A 342 17.73 -0.70 0.51
CA TRP A 342 18.49 -1.62 -0.36
C TRP A 342 18.40 -3.08 0.12
N ILE A 343 18.18 -3.30 1.43
CA ILE A 343 17.97 -4.62 2.02
C ILE A 343 16.67 -5.25 1.50
N GLN A 344 15.60 -4.47 1.34
CA GLN A 344 14.32 -4.96 0.81
C GLN A 344 14.46 -5.38 -0.66
N PHE A 345 15.09 -4.54 -1.50
CA PHE A 345 15.36 -4.93 -2.90
C PHE A 345 16.21 -6.20 -2.96
N THR A 346 17.29 -6.26 -2.18
CA THR A 346 18.17 -7.44 -2.15
C THR A 346 17.41 -8.70 -1.71
N SER A 347 16.62 -8.60 -0.65
CA SER A 347 15.80 -9.71 -0.14
C SER A 347 14.79 -10.17 -1.18
N TYR A 348 14.11 -9.25 -1.86
CA TYR A 348 13.19 -9.56 -2.94
C TYR A 348 13.88 -10.35 -4.08
N PHE A 349 15.00 -9.86 -4.62
CA PHE A 349 15.70 -10.59 -5.69
C PHE A 349 16.22 -11.95 -5.22
N LEU A 350 16.71 -12.06 -3.98
CA LEU A 350 17.12 -13.35 -3.41
C LEU A 350 15.94 -14.32 -3.28
N ALA A 351 14.75 -13.85 -2.90
CA ALA A 351 13.54 -14.66 -2.89
C ALA A 351 13.18 -15.17 -4.30
N ILE A 352 13.32 -14.33 -5.34
CA ILE A 352 13.15 -14.74 -6.74
C ILE A 352 14.17 -15.80 -7.15
N TYR A 353 15.43 -15.66 -6.75
CA TYR A 353 16.46 -16.66 -7.01
C TYR A 353 16.14 -18.01 -6.35
N CYS A 354 15.68 -17.99 -5.09
CA CYS A 354 15.21 -19.20 -4.42
C CYS A 354 14.01 -19.83 -5.13
N LEU A 355 13.07 -19.03 -5.64
CA LEU A 355 11.90 -19.51 -6.37
C LEU A 355 12.24 -20.22 -7.69
N ILE A 356 13.13 -19.62 -8.48
CA ILE A 356 13.54 -20.23 -9.76
C ILE A 356 14.38 -21.48 -9.48
N GLY A 357 15.19 -21.46 -8.42
CA GLY A 357 16.11 -22.53 -8.05
C GLY A 357 17.43 -22.43 -8.83
N TYR A 358 18.55 -22.56 -8.13
CA TYR A 358 19.90 -22.28 -8.66
C TYR A 358 20.18 -22.99 -10.00
N SER A 359 19.88 -24.29 -10.11
CA SER A 359 20.15 -25.08 -11.32
C SER A 359 19.30 -24.68 -12.54
N LYS A 360 18.12 -24.09 -12.32
CA LYS A 360 17.20 -23.70 -13.39
C LYS A 360 17.46 -22.28 -13.89
N VAL A 361 17.99 -21.41 -13.04
CA VAL A 361 18.44 -20.07 -13.41
C VAL A 361 19.46 -20.17 -14.54
N ASP A 362 20.40 -21.12 -14.44
CA ASP A 362 21.43 -21.32 -15.46
C ASP A 362 20.84 -21.64 -16.83
N ILE A 363 19.93 -22.62 -16.89
CA ILE A 363 19.24 -23.02 -18.12
C ILE A 363 18.43 -21.86 -18.70
N PHE A 364 17.74 -21.09 -17.86
CA PHE A 364 16.92 -19.96 -18.31
C PHE A 364 17.76 -18.87 -18.98
N PHE A 365 18.87 -18.45 -18.34
CA PHE A 365 19.74 -17.43 -18.89
C PHE A 365 20.48 -17.91 -20.14
N GLU A 366 20.92 -19.17 -20.18
CA GLU A 366 21.53 -19.75 -21.39
C GLU A 366 20.56 -19.74 -22.56
N ASN A 367 19.28 -20.05 -22.33
CA ASN A 367 18.26 -19.99 -23.37
C ASN A 367 17.99 -18.55 -23.85
N ILE A 368 17.94 -17.57 -22.94
CA ILE A 368 17.81 -16.15 -23.32
C ILE A 368 19.02 -15.69 -24.13
N LEU A 369 20.22 -15.97 -23.64
CA LEU A 369 21.45 -15.56 -24.31
C LEU A 369 21.56 -16.23 -25.68
N GLY A 370 21.22 -17.51 -25.78
CA GLY A 370 21.14 -18.25 -27.04
C GLY A 370 20.08 -17.66 -27.98
N TYR A 371 18.93 -17.23 -27.47
CA TYR A 371 17.89 -16.56 -28.27
C TYR A 371 18.37 -15.20 -28.78
N ILE A 372 18.95 -14.36 -27.92
CA ILE A 372 19.52 -13.06 -28.28
C ILE A 372 20.64 -13.24 -29.30
N GLN A 373 21.54 -14.20 -29.08
CA GLN A 373 22.64 -14.51 -29.99
C GLN A 373 22.13 -14.99 -31.34
N ARG A 374 21.13 -15.89 -31.40
CA ARG A 374 20.50 -16.31 -32.66
C ARG A 374 19.84 -15.14 -33.39
N ARG A 375 19.22 -14.22 -32.66
CA ARG A 375 18.56 -13.04 -33.24
C ARG A 375 19.56 -11.97 -33.71
N LEU A 376 20.70 -11.81 -33.03
CA LEU A 376 21.75 -10.86 -33.37
C LEU A 376 22.77 -11.42 -34.38
N HIS A 377 22.91 -12.74 -34.48
CA HIS A 377 23.81 -13.42 -35.41
C HIS A 377 23.03 -14.33 -36.37
N CYS A 378 22.42 -13.74 -37.39
CA CYS A 378 22.14 -14.44 -38.66
C CYS A 378 23.41 -14.65 -39.51
N ARG A 379 24.63 -14.54 -38.94
CA ARG A 379 25.89 -14.73 -39.65
C ARG A 379 26.61 -15.97 -39.13
N SER A 380 26.44 -17.06 -39.90
CA SER A 380 27.13 -18.34 -39.87
C SER A 380 28.39 -18.40 -38.99
N PHE A 381 28.28 -19.05 -37.84
CA PHE A 381 29.44 -19.53 -37.10
C PHE A 381 29.30 -21.03 -36.77
N ASN A 382 29.79 -21.86 -37.70
CA ASN A 382 30.06 -23.27 -37.45
C ASN A 382 31.34 -23.39 -36.60
N LYS A 383 31.24 -23.18 -35.29
CA LYS A 383 32.27 -23.66 -34.36
C LYS A 383 31.64 -23.99 -33.01
N ALA A 384 31.63 -25.28 -32.68
CA ALA A 384 31.16 -25.78 -31.40
C ALA A 384 32.05 -25.19 -30.28
N PRO A 385 31.49 -24.42 -29.34
CA PRO A 385 32.24 -23.93 -28.19
C PRO A 385 32.47 -25.05 -27.19
N SER A 386 33.63 -25.04 -26.52
CA SER A 386 33.93 -26.00 -25.45
C SER A 386 33.12 -25.66 -24.17
N PRO A 387 32.48 -26.66 -23.54
CA PRO A 387 31.47 -26.41 -22.49
C PRO A 387 32.02 -25.98 -21.12
N ALA A 388 33.33 -26.06 -20.88
CA ALA A 388 33.92 -25.83 -19.56
C ALA A 388 34.38 -24.37 -19.30
N SER A 389 34.77 -23.63 -20.35
CA SER A 389 35.34 -22.27 -20.22
C SER A 389 34.27 -21.15 -20.11
N GLN A 390 33.04 -21.42 -20.54
CA GLN A 390 31.97 -20.41 -20.62
C GLN A 390 31.13 -20.21 -19.34
N ARG A 391 31.28 -21.05 -18.31
CA ARG A 391 30.41 -20.97 -17.11
C ARG A 391 30.72 -19.80 -16.18
N ILE A 392 32.00 -19.48 -15.98
CA ILE A 392 32.44 -18.37 -15.12
C ILE A 392 31.95 -16.99 -15.61
N PRO A 393 32.11 -16.61 -16.90
CA PRO A 393 31.66 -15.30 -17.36
C PRO A 393 30.13 -15.14 -17.29
N VAL A 394 29.36 -16.21 -17.50
CA VAL A 394 27.89 -16.19 -17.40
C VAL A 394 27.43 -15.97 -15.95
N PHE A 395 28.08 -16.60 -14.97
CA PHE A 395 27.77 -16.39 -13.55
C PHE A 395 28.07 -14.95 -13.10
N ILE A 396 29.24 -14.41 -13.49
CA ILE A 396 29.61 -13.02 -13.20
C ILE A 396 28.61 -12.05 -13.83
N LEU A 397 28.19 -12.29 -15.08
CA LEU A 397 27.21 -11.46 -15.77
C LEU A 397 25.86 -11.42 -15.03
N LYS A 398 25.38 -12.56 -14.51
CA LYS A 398 24.11 -12.63 -13.74
C LYS A 398 24.16 -11.81 -12.46
N ILE A 399 25.24 -11.96 -11.70
CA ILE A 399 25.46 -11.18 -10.47
C ILE A 399 25.53 -9.70 -10.83
N SER A 400 26.32 -9.33 -11.83
CA SER A 400 26.46 -7.94 -12.27
C SER A 400 25.12 -7.32 -12.71
N LEU A 401 24.30 -8.02 -13.49
CA LEU A 401 22.99 -7.54 -13.93
C LEU A 401 22.00 -7.38 -12.77
N THR A 402 22.00 -8.31 -11.82
CA THR A 402 21.14 -8.24 -10.64
C THR A 402 21.55 -7.09 -9.73
N THR A 403 22.84 -6.99 -9.45
CA THR A 403 23.40 -5.91 -8.64
C THR A 403 23.11 -4.56 -9.30
N LEU A 404 23.25 -4.45 -10.63
CA LEU A 404 22.86 -3.25 -11.36
C LEU A 404 21.36 -2.94 -11.24
N ALA A 405 20.49 -3.95 -11.32
CA ALA A 405 19.05 -3.76 -11.13
C ALA A 405 18.70 -3.28 -9.71
N ILE A 406 19.33 -3.87 -8.68
CA ILE A 406 19.18 -3.45 -7.28
C ILE A 406 19.65 -2.01 -7.11
N ILE A 407 20.84 -1.67 -7.61
CA ILE A 407 21.40 -0.31 -7.54
C ILE A 407 20.49 0.67 -8.28
N ALA A 408 19.98 0.32 -9.45
CA ALA A 408 19.09 1.19 -10.21
C ALA A 408 17.76 1.46 -9.48
N LEU A 409 17.12 0.43 -8.94
CA LEU A 409 15.89 0.56 -8.16
C LEU A 409 16.11 1.34 -6.87
N TYR A 410 17.22 1.10 -6.18
CA TYR A 410 17.58 1.85 -4.99
C TYR A 410 17.91 3.32 -5.30
N ALA A 411 18.63 3.59 -6.40
CA ALA A 411 18.90 4.94 -6.86
C ALA A 411 17.59 5.68 -7.22
N LEU A 412 16.63 5.00 -7.84
CA LEU A 412 15.29 5.57 -8.08
C LEU A 412 14.56 5.90 -6.77
N SER A 413 14.63 5.03 -5.76
CA SER A 413 14.07 5.32 -4.43
C SER A 413 14.75 6.52 -3.77
N LEU A 414 16.08 6.63 -3.85
CA LEU A 414 16.80 7.81 -3.36
C LEU A 414 16.42 9.08 -4.12
N LEU A 415 16.27 9.00 -5.45
CA LEU A 415 15.81 10.13 -6.27
C LEU A 415 14.41 10.61 -5.86
N GLN A 416 13.50 9.71 -5.46
CA GLN A 416 12.23 10.14 -4.87
C GLN A 416 12.43 10.87 -3.54
N LEU A 417 13.28 10.36 -2.65
CA LEU A 417 13.53 10.98 -1.35
C LEU A 417 14.20 12.36 -1.48
N PHE A 418 14.98 12.60 -2.53
CA PHE A 418 15.54 13.93 -2.81
C PHE A 418 14.49 14.95 -3.29
N ARG A 419 13.27 14.53 -3.64
CA ARG A 419 12.16 15.45 -3.98
C ARG A 419 11.47 16.03 -2.75
N LEU A 420 11.69 15.45 -1.56
CA LEU A 420 11.09 15.91 -0.31
C LEU A 420 11.48 17.37 -0.04
N GLN A 421 10.48 18.21 0.19
CA GLN A 421 10.72 19.62 0.52
C GLN A 421 10.79 19.80 2.04
N PRO A 422 11.75 20.59 2.55
CA PRO A 422 11.68 21.03 3.93
C PRO A 422 10.43 21.90 4.13
N GLY A 423 9.89 21.90 5.34
CA GLY A 423 8.80 22.78 5.70
C GLY A 423 9.22 24.27 5.67
N PRO A 424 8.25 25.19 5.78
CA PRO A 424 8.54 26.61 5.96
C PRO A 424 9.45 26.84 7.18
N ILE A 425 10.22 27.92 7.15
CA ILE A 425 11.09 28.30 8.26
C ILE A 425 10.24 28.51 9.51
N SER A 426 10.59 27.82 10.60
CA SER A 426 9.92 27.99 11.89
C SER A 426 10.38 29.27 12.58
N SER A 427 9.42 30.10 12.99
CA SER A 427 9.63 31.18 13.95
C SER A 427 9.88 30.56 15.34
N MET A 428 10.94 31.01 16.02
CA MET A 428 11.34 30.49 17.32
C MET A 428 11.69 31.65 18.26
N ASP A 429 11.22 31.59 19.51
CA ASP A 429 11.66 32.52 20.56
C ASP A 429 13.02 32.07 21.10
N ASN A 430 14.09 32.51 20.43
CA ASN A 430 15.47 32.17 20.80
C ASN A 430 15.96 32.91 22.04
N LEU A 431 15.22 33.92 22.52
CA LEU A 431 15.56 34.69 23.71
C LEU A 431 15.01 34.05 24.98
N TYR A 432 14.03 33.15 24.85
CA TYR A 432 13.46 32.44 25.98
C TYR A 432 14.49 31.51 26.64
N THR A 433 14.57 31.60 27.97
CA THR A 433 15.36 30.69 28.80
C THR A 433 14.47 30.09 29.89
N PRO A 434 14.42 28.75 30.02
CA PRO A 434 13.58 28.11 31.02
C PRO A 434 14.11 28.38 32.43
N VAL A 435 13.21 28.74 33.35
CA VAL A 435 13.57 29.12 34.72
C VAL A 435 13.46 27.94 35.69
N SER A 436 12.34 27.21 35.64
CA SER A 436 12.00 26.22 36.66
C SER A 436 12.48 24.79 36.37
N SER A 437 12.43 24.33 35.12
CA SER A 437 12.74 22.94 34.75
C SER A 437 13.31 22.82 33.33
N SER A 438 14.18 21.83 33.11
CA SER A 438 14.67 21.51 31.77
C SER A 438 13.63 20.72 30.97
N PHE A 439 12.84 19.88 31.66
CA PHE A 439 11.82 19.06 31.05
C PHE A 439 10.55 18.98 31.92
N ASP A 440 9.39 19.17 31.31
CA ASP A 440 8.08 18.95 31.95
C ASP A 440 7.34 17.75 31.33
N ILE A 441 6.66 16.97 32.15
CA ILE A 441 5.63 16.01 31.72
C ILE A 441 4.28 16.53 32.19
N VAL A 442 3.46 16.97 31.23
CA VAL A 442 2.11 17.51 31.44
C VAL A 442 1.08 16.43 31.13
N ILE A 443 0.36 16.02 32.15
CA ILE A 443 -0.61 14.92 32.08
C ILE A 443 -2.03 15.48 32.16
N SER A 444 -2.86 15.18 31.16
CA SER A 444 -4.32 15.35 31.24
C SER A 444 -4.96 14.08 31.80
N ALA A 445 -5.62 14.19 32.95
CA ALA A 445 -6.27 13.10 33.66
C ALA A 445 -7.75 13.38 33.88
N TYR A 446 -8.56 12.32 33.86
CA TYR A 446 -9.95 12.34 34.28
C TYR A 446 -10.21 11.19 35.26
N LYS A 447 -10.64 10.03 34.77
CA LYS A 447 -11.05 8.86 35.58
C LYS A 447 -9.97 7.78 35.71
N GLU A 448 -8.77 8.02 35.20
CA GLU A 448 -7.66 7.09 35.29
C GLU A 448 -7.21 6.88 36.74
N THR A 449 -6.92 5.62 37.11
CA THR A 449 -6.45 5.27 38.45
C THR A 449 -5.04 5.82 38.71
N PRO A 450 -4.71 6.32 39.91
CA PRO A 450 -3.37 6.80 40.25
C PRO A 450 -2.24 5.79 40.01
N GLU A 451 -2.54 4.49 40.08
CA GLU A 451 -1.58 3.41 39.79
C GLU A 451 -1.27 3.26 38.29
N SER A 452 -2.18 3.69 37.40
CA SER A 452 -1.99 3.65 35.94
C SER A 452 -1.01 4.73 35.48
N ILE A 453 -1.37 6.01 35.57
CA ILE A 453 -0.70 6.91 36.51
C ILE A 453 0.82 6.74 36.67
N ALA A 454 1.17 6.31 37.88
CA ALA A 454 2.52 6.05 38.33
C ALA A 454 3.27 5.03 37.45
N ARG A 455 2.60 3.99 36.93
CA ARG A 455 3.26 2.99 36.05
C ARG A 455 3.70 3.60 34.73
N MET A 456 2.84 4.42 34.11
CA MET A 456 3.16 5.15 32.88
C MET A 456 4.33 6.11 33.10
N LEU A 457 4.26 6.93 34.16
CA LEU A 457 5.34 7.85 34.54
C LEU A 457 6.66 7.13 34.78
N LYS A 458 6.64 5.99 35.49
CA LYS A 458 7.83 5.17 35.73
C LYS A 458 8.45 4.70 34.41
N ALA A 459 7.64 4.22 33.47
CA ALA A 459 8.15 3.80 32.16
C ALA A 459 8.78 4.95 31.39
N ILE A 460 8.11 6.11 31.32
CA ILE A 460 8.60 7.31 30.61
C ILE A 460 9.89 7.85 31.25
N LYS A 461 9.93 8.02 32.58
CA LYS A 461 11.11 8.51 33.30
C LYS A 461 12.31 7.55 33.23
N SER A 462 12.07 6.27 32.93
CA SER A 462 13.13 5.26 32.77
C SER A 462 13.79 5.29 31.38
N THR A 463 13.33 6.13 30.45
CA THR A 463 13.95 6.28 29.13
C THR A 463 15.34 6.93 29.27
N PRO A 464 16.32 6.59 28.40
CA PRO A 464 17.71 7.05 28.54
C PRO A 464 17.84 8.56 28.64
N TYR A 465 17.11 9.30 27.81
CA TYR A 465 17.13 10.76 27.84
C TYR A 465 16.59 11.29 29.17
N LEU A 466 15.36 10.93 29.54
CA LEU A 466 14.67 11.51 30.71
C LEU A 466 15.25 11.06 32.04
N SER A 467 15.88 9.89 32.11
CA SER A 467 16.54 9.40 33.33
C SER A 467 17.65 10.32 33.84
N SER A 468 18.20 11.16 32.96
CA SER A 468 19.26 12.13 33.25
C SER A 468 18.78 13.58 33.36
N GLN A 469 17.50 13.84 33.10
CA GLN A 469 16.93 15.19 33.08
C GLN A 469 16.26 15.56 34.40
N ASN A 470 16.33 16.84 34.76
CA ASN A 470 15.49 17.40 35.81
C ASN A 470 14.05 17.51 35.32
N THR A 471 13.29 16.43 35.52
CA THR A 471 11.94 16.26 34.99
C THR A 471 10.88 16.59 36.04
N ARG A 472 10.12 17.67 35.82
CA ARG A 472 8.97 18.04 36.64
C ARG A 472 7.69 17.45 36.06
N VAL A 473 6.82 16.91 36.91
CA VAL A 473 5.55 16.26 36.52
C VAL A 473 4.39 17.09 37.00
N LEU A 474 3.54 17.49 36.06
CA LEU A 474 2.32 18.25 36.30
C LEU A 474 1.12 17.39 35.89
N ILE A 475 0.20 17.14 36.83
CA ILE A 475 -1.04 16.42 36.55
C ILE A 475 -2.22 17.37 36.67
N TYR A 476 -2.94 17.56 35.57
CA TYR A 476 -4.21 18.25 35.56
C TYR A 476 -5.32 17.22 35.59
N THR A 477 -6.09 17.18 36.68
CA THR A 477 -7.27 16.32 36.77
C THR A 477 -8.55 17.10 36.51
N LYS A 478 -9.45 16.50 35.73
CA LYS A 478 -10.81 17.01 35.48
C LYS A 478 -11.87 16.29 36.31
N ASP A 479 -11.46 15.33 37.14
CA ASP A 479 -12.37 14.61 38.04
C ASP A 479 -12.61 15.44 39.30
N PRO A 480 -13.86 15.90 39.56
CA PRO A 480 -14.15 16.67 40.76
C PRO A 480 -14.04 15.82 42.05
N THR A 481 -14.07 14.49 41.93
CA THR A 481 -14.14 13.55 43.06
C THR A 481 -12.77 13.12 43.58
N VAL A 482 -11.71 13.22 42.78
CA VAL A 482 -10.38 12.75 43.18
C VAL A 482 -9.70 13.73 44.14
N SER A 483 -9.12 13.22 45.23
CA SER A 483 -8.30 14.03 46.13
C SER A 483 -6.96 14.38 45.49
N LEU A 484 -6.65 15.67 45.37
CA LEU A 484 -5.42 16.15 44.75
C LEU A 484 -4.16 15.70 45.53
N SER A 485 -4.23 15.68 46.86
CA SER A 485 -3.12 15.23 47.71
C SER A 485 -2.86 13.73 47.57
N MET A 486 -3.92 12.93 47.47
CA MET A 486 -3.80 11.49 47.23
C MET A 486 -3.21 11.22 45.85
N LEU A 487 -3.73 11.90 44.80
CA LEU A 487 -3.21 11.78 43.45
C LEU A 487 -1.73 12.17 43.38
N LYS A 488 -1.34 13.26 44.05
CA LYS A 488 0.05 13.72 44.15
C LYS A 488 0.95 12.67 44.80
N ASN A 489 0.55 12.17 45.97
CA ASN A 489 1.34 11.21 46.74
C ASN A 489 1.47 9.85 46.03
N SER A 490 0.40 9.36 45.42
CA SER A 490 0.37 8.06 44.75
C SER A 490 1.14 8.06 43.42
N THR A 491 1.21 9.20 42.74
CA THR A 491 1.91 9.32 41.45
C THR A 491 3.34 9.86 41.57
N GLY A 492 3.67 10.52 42.68
CA GLY A 492 4.92 11.24 42.84
C GLY A 492 5.01 12.49 41.96
N ALA A 493 3.88 13.09 41.61
CA ALA A 493 3.83 14.32 40.82
C ALA A 493 4.30 15.55 41.64
N ASP A 494 4.92 16.50 40.95
CA ASP A 494 5.39 17.74 41.58
C ASP A 494 4.22 18.71 41.79
N ILE A 495 3.33 18.80 40.79
CA ILE A 495 2.16 19.67 40.78
C ILE A 495 0.93 18.85 40.39
N VAL A 496 -0.16 19.03 41.14
CA VAL A 496 -1.47 18.46 40.81
C VAL A 496 -2.53 19.55 40.92
N GLU A 497 -3.20 19.82 39.82
CA GLU A 497 -4.19 20.89 39.69
C GLU A 497 -5.52 20.34 39.17
N ARG A 498 -6.61 21.00 39.55
CA ARG A 498 -7.94 20.67 39.06
C ARG A 498 -8.37 21.67 37.99
N LEU A 499 -8.82 21.16 36.85
CA LEU A 499 -9.44 21.96 35.78
C LEU A 499 -10.93 21.61 35.65
N PRO A 500 -11.76 22.53 35.13
CA PRO A 500 -13.09 22.20 34.66
C PRO A 500 -13.05 21.09 33.61
N ASN A 501 -14.09 20.25 33.56
CA ASN A 501 -14.19 19.19 32.57
C ASN A 501 -14.63 19.75 31.20
N LEU A 502 -13.81 20.61 30.60
CA LEU A 502 -14.10 21.31 29.34
C LEU A 502 -12.96 21.09 28.34
N GLY A 503 -13.26 20.81 27.08
CA GLY A 503 -12.28 20.78 25.99
C GLY A 503 -11.29 19.61 25.96
N ARG A 504 -11.59 18.47 26.62
CA ARG A 504 -10.76 17.24 26.60
C ARG A 504 -9.26 17.47 26.91
N GLU A 505 -8.36 16.60 26.47
CA GLU A 505 -6.91 16.78 26.59
C GLU A 505 -6.41 18.10 25.99
N GLY A 506 -6.98 18.55 24.87
CA GLY A 506 -6.55 19.78 24.19
C GLY A 506 -6.70 21.03 25.07
N GLY A 507 -7.83 21.15 25.77
CA GLY A 507 -8.08 22.23 26.72
C GLY A 507 -7.08 22.22 27.89
N THR A 508 -6.66 21.03 28.36
CA THR A 508 -5.61 20.93 29.38
C THR A 508 -4.28 21.46 28.88
N TYR A 509 -3.85 21.05 27.68
CA TYR A 509 -2.55 21.45 27.14
C TYR A 509 -2.50 22.95 26.84
N LEU A 510 -3.55 23.49 26.23
CA LEU A 510 -3.68 24.93 25.98
C LEU A 510 -3.72 25.72 27.28
N SER A 511 -4.45 25.24 28.29
CA SER A 511 -4.46 25.87 29.62
C SER A 511 -3.05 25.92 30.21
N HIS A 512 -2.29 24.83 30.13
CA HIS A 512 -0.90 24.82 30.60
C HIS A 512 -0.04 25.85 29.85
N ILE A 513 -0.08 25.85 28.51
CA ILE A 513 0.70 26.76 27.67
C ILE A 513 0.40 28.24 28.01
N VAL A 514 -0.88 28.59 28.09
CA VAL A 514 -1.32 29.98 28.33
C VAL A 514 -0.97 30.44 29.75
N THR A 515 -1.25 29.60 30.76
CA THR A 515 -1.03 29.95 32.17
C THR A 515 0.45 30.02 32.53
N HIS A 516 1.27 29.15 31.95
CA HIS A 516 2.70 29.05 32.21
C HIS A 516 3.56 29.69 31.12
N TRP A 517 2.99 30.58 30.29
CA TRP A 517 3.67 31.17 29.12
C TRP A 517 5.10 31.66 29.40
N ASN A 518 5.33 32.26 30.58
CA ASN A 518 6.62 32.81 30.99
C ASN A 518 7.51 31.82 31.78
N ASP A 519 7.01 30.63 32.14
CA ASP A 519 7.70 29.59 32.93
C ASP A 519 7.52 28.18 32.31
N LEU A 520 7.53 28.09 30.98
CA LEU A 520 7.56 26.82 30.26
C LEU A 520 8.93 26.13 30.46
N ALA A 521 8.92 24.81 30.61
CA ALA A 521 10.16 24.03 30.58
C ALA A 521 10.85 24.14 29.22
N GLY A 522 12.17 23.87 29.19
CA GLY A 522 12.92 23.85 27.92
C GLY A 522 12.26 22.94 26.87
N GLN A 523 11.80 21.77 27.28
CA GLN A 523 10.93 20.87 26.53
C GLN A 523 9.77 20.40 27.40
N THR A 524 8.59 20.22 26.80
CA THR A 524 7.39 19.73 27.48
C THR A 524 6.80 18.56 26.73
N MET A 525 6.58 17.44 27.43
CA MET A 525 5.80 16.31 26.94
C MET A 525 4.34 16.49 27.35
N PHE A 526 3.44 16.54 26.37
CA PHE A 526 2.00 16.55 26.58
C PHE A 526 1.47 15.14 26.35
N ILE A 527 0.78 14.58 27.34
CA ILE A 527 0.28 13.20 27.29
C ILE A 527 -0.99 13.00 28.11
N GLN A 528 -1.81 12.03 27.73
CA GLN A 528 -2.96 11.60 28.50
C GLN A 528 -2.54 10.65 29.64
N ALA A 529 -3.30 10.62 30.74
CA ALA A 529 -3.06 9.78 31.92
C ALA A 529 -3.09 8.26 31.67
N HIS A 530 -3.64 7.85 30.53
CA HIS A 530 -3.53 6.50 29.99
C HIS A 530 -3.00 6.58 28.55
N ALA A 531 -1.69 6.77 28.41
CA ALA A 531 -1.04 6.86 27.11
C ALA A 531 -1.45 5.70 26.20
N HIS A 532 -1.98 6.05 25.04
CA HIS A 532 -2.31 5.07 24.03
C HIS A 532 -1.00 4.41 23.55
N ASN A 533 -1.01 3.07 23.45
CA ASN A 533 0.09 2.31 22.86
C ASN A 533 1.45 2.55 23.56
N ILE A 534 1.46 2.49 24.90
CA ILE A 534 2.69 2.70 25.70
C ILE A 534 3.86 1.80 25.25
N ARG A 535 3.56 0.59 24.77
CA ARG A 535 4.53 -0.38 24.25
C ARG A 535 5.31 0.19 23.06
N GLU A 536 4.65 0.94 22.19
CA GLU A 536 5.22 1.55 21.00
C GLU A 536 5.73 2.98 21.26
N LEU A 537 5.12 3.68 22.22
CA LEU A 537 5.50 5.04 22.62
C LEU A 537 6.91 5.09 23.24
N ILE A 538 7.25 4.15 24.14
CA ILE A 538 8.56 4.15 24.81
C ILE A 538 9.73 4.04 23.81
N PRO A 539 9.74 3.08 22.86
CA PRO A 539 10.75 3.03 21.80
C PRO A 539 10.81 4.31 20.95
N ARG A 540 9.68 5.00 20.74
CA ARG A 540 9.64 6.29 20.03
C ARG A 540 10.37 7.38 20.81
N ILE A 541 10.21 7.44 22.13
CA ILE A 541 10.99 8.36 22.98
C ILE A 541 12.47 7.99 22.91
N ASP A 542 12.82 6.72 23.16
CA ASP A 542 14.21 6.26 23.24
C ASP A 542 15.01 6.52 21.95
N SER A 543 14.35 6.36 20.79
CA SER A 543 15.02 6.44 19.49
C SER A 543 15.08 7.85 18.92
N TYR A 544 14.15 8.74 19.32
CA TYR A 544 13.98 10.04 18.66
C TYR A 544 14.11 11.24 19.60
N LEU A 545 13.83 11.15 20.90
CA LEU A 545 13.96 12.31 21.78
C LEU A 545 15.43 12.69 22.00
N VAL A 546 15.78 13.93 21.65
CA VAL A 546 17.13 14.48 21.76
C VAL A 546 17.08 15.91 22.34
N PRO A 547 18.21 16.47 22.84
CA PRO A 547 18.22 17.84 23.38
C PRO A 547 17.71 18.91 22.41
N GLN A 548 17.89 18.70 21.11
CA GLN A 548 17.47 19.63 20.05
C GLN A 548 16.03 19.38 19.57
N THR A 549 15.27 18.46 20.18
CA THR A 549 13.89 18.20 19.79
C THR A 549 13.05 19.46 19.94
N GLY A 550 12.54 19.95 18.81
CA GLY A 550 11.61 21.07 18.75
C GLY A 550 10.16 20.59 18.79
N MET A 551 9.83 19.60 17.94
CA MET A 551 8.53 18.95 17.92
C MET A 551 8.69 17.48 17.56
N LEU A 552 8.29 16.58 18.45
CA LEU A 552 8.24 15.14 18.23
C LEU A 552 6.81 14.64 18.47
N SER A 553 6.17 14.13 17.41
CA SER A 553 4.90 13.42 17.54
C SER A 553 5.12 12.06 18.19
N LEU A 554 4.35 11.75 19.23
CA LEU A 554 4.32 10.43 19.87
C LEU A 554 3.12 9.59 19.38
N GLY A 555 2.26 10.18 18.54
CA GLY A 555 1.18 9.49 17.84
C GLY A 555 1.67 8.80 16.55
N PHE A 556 0.73 8.22 15.80
CA PHE A 556 1.04 7.70 14.46
C PHE A 556 1.10 8.86 13.44
N SER A 557 2.07 8.84 12.54
CA SER A 557 2.38 9.93 11.59
C SER A 557 2.04 9.55 10.13
N GLU A 558 0.85 8.99 9.91
CA GLU A 558 0.50 8.33 8.65
C GLU A 558 -0.41 9.15 7.72
N SER A 559 -1.04 10.20 8.21
CA SER A 559 -2.07 10.93 7.46
C SER A 559 -1.62 12.35 7.12
N THR A 560 -1.55 12.63 5.82
CA THR A 560 -1.41 13.99 5.30
C THR A 560 -2.66 14.38 4.55
N CYS A 561 -2.99 15.66 4.56
CA CYS A 561 -4.12 16.22 3.83
C CYS A 561 -3.68 17.43 3.00
N SER A 562 -4.54 17.90 2.09
CA SER A 562 -4.34 19.20 1.44
C SER A 562 -4.77 20.32 2.38
N CYS A 563 -4.03 21.42 2.44
CA CYS A 563 -4.31 22.50 3.38
C CYS A 563 -5.74 23.07 3.27
N ASN A 564 -6.27 23.27 2.04
CA ASN A 564 -7.60 23.85 1.84
C ASN A 564 -8.74 22.81 1.80
N ASN A 565 -8.42 21.52 1.82
CA ASN A 565 -9.39 20.44 1.83
C ASN A 565 -8.84 19.33 2.72
N CYS A 566 -8.76 19.65 4.01
CA CYS A 566 -8.10 18.77 4.95
C CYS A 566 -9.08 17.78 5.57
N GLY A 567 -8.66 16.52 5.68
CA GLY A 567 -9.43 15.46 6.30
C GLY A 567 -8.59 14.21 6.51
N ASP A 568 -9.18 13.23 7.20
CA ASP A 568 -8.54 11.95 7.48
C ASP A 568 -9.42 10.73 7.12
N ARG A 569 -8.78 9.55 7.13
CA ARG A 569 -9.44 8.26 6.87
C ARG A 569 -10.45 7.84 7.95
N PHE A 570 -10.53 8.56 9.07
CA PHE A 570 -11.44 8.30 10.18
C PHE A 570 -12.71 9.15 10.09
N GLY A 571 -12.91 9.86 8.97
CA GLY A 571 -14.10 10.67 8.73
C GLY A 571 -14.09 12.01 9.48
N TRP A 572 -12.90 12.56 9.73
CA TRP A 572 -12.77 13.98 10.10
C TRP A 572 -12.48 14.82 8.86
N THR A 573 -13.12 15.98 8.78
CA THR A 573 -12.91 17.02 7.75
C THR A 573 -12.77 18.38 8.43
N ASP A 574 -11.97 19.27 7.85
CA ASP A 574 -11.78 20.64 8.35
C ASP A 574 -12.91 21.57 7.91
N ASP A 575 -14.12 21.31 8.43
CA ASP A 575 -15.33 22.06 8.05
C ASP A 575 -15.27 23.53 8.49
N TRP A 576 -14.43 23.85 9.47
CA TRP A 576 -14.23 25.21 9.99
C TRP A 576 -13.16 26.00 9.24
N ALA A 577 -12.49 25.41 8.24
CA ALA A 577 -11.33 26.02 7.57
C ALA A 577 -10.25 26.49 8.57
N MET A 578 -10.07 25.73 9.66
CA MET A 578 -9.13 26.04 10.73
C MET A 578 -7.68 25.83 10.26
N VAL A 579 -7.42 24.80 9.46
CA VAL A 579 -6.09 24.50 8.93
C VAL A 579 -5.54 25.64 8.06
N PRO A 580 -6.25 26.12 7.01
CA PRO A 580 -5.76 27.22 6.20
C PRO A 580 -5.72 28.56 6.95
N GLY A 581 -6.64 28.79 7.90
CA GLY A 581 -6.63 29.97 8.77
C GLY A 581 -5.38 30.01 9.64
N LEU A 582 -5.15 28.97 10.46
CA LEU A 582 -3.98 28.88 11.32
C LEU A 582 -2.67 28.88 10.54
N TYR A 583 -2.62 28.23 9.38
CA TYR A 583 -1.43 28.28 8.53
C TYR A 583 -1.07 29.72 8.17
N LYS A 584 -2.07 30.52 7.77
CA LYS A 584 -1.88 31.92 7.43
C LYS A 584 -1.42 32.74 8.64
N ASP A 585 -2.00 32.50 9.80
CA ASP A 585 -1.65 33.24 11.02
C ASP A 585 -0.23 32.91 11.51
N ILE A 586 0.20 31.66 11.34
CA ILE A 586 1.53 31.19 11.75
C ILE A 586 2.63 31.64 10.77
N TYR A 587 2.38 31.53 9.46
CA TYR A 587 3.41 31.75 8.43
C TYR A 587 3.27 33.07 7.67
N GLY A 588 2.25 33.89 7.97
CA GLY A 588 1.98 35.16 7.29
C GLY A 588 1.59 35.04 5.81
N SER A 589 1.39 33.81 5.32
CA SER A 589 1.10 33.51 3.92
C SER A 589 0.05 32.42 3.80
N SER A 590 -0.86 32.56 2.84
CA SER A 590 -1.90 31.54 2.60
C SER A 590 -1.29 30.28 1.99
N CYS A 591 -1.75 29.12 2.44
CA CYS A 591 -1.36 27.85 1.86
C CYS A 591 -2.06 27.61 0.51
N THR A 592 -1.57 26.59 -0.21
CA THR A 592 -2.10 26.18 -1.52
C THR A 592 -2.65 24.76 -1.45
N ASN A 593 -3.38 24.31 -2.47
CA ASN A 593 -3.85 22.93 -2.54
C ASN A 593 -2.70 21.90 -2.62
N SER A 594 -1.51 22.32 -3.06
CA SER A 594 -0.31 21.48 -3.06
C SER A 594 0.38 21.44 -1.70
N THR A 595 0.09 22.36 -0.78
CA THR A 595 0.62 22.34 0.58
C THR A 595 0.03 21.14 1.33
N LYS A 596 0.89 20.22 1.76
CA LYS A 596 0.51 19.04 2.54
C LYS A 596 0.67 19.33 4.03
N ILE A 597 -0.33 18.96 4.80
CA ILE A 597 -0.34 19.12 6.26
C ILE A 597 -0.37 17.73 6.88
N LEU A 598 0.66 17.42 7.68
CA LEU A 598 0.73 16.22 8.50
C LEU A 598 -0.18 16.39 9.73
N LEU A 599 -1.14 15.48 9.88
CA LEU A 599 -2.05 15.47 11.01
C LEU A 599 -1.44 14.74 12.21
N SER A 600 -1.66 15.28 13.40
CA SER A 600 -1.35 14.63 14.67
C SER A 600 -2.53 13.81 15.20
N TYR A 601 -2.23 12.81 16.02
CA TYR A 601 -3.25 11.90 16.58
C TYR A 601 -2.92 11.56 18.03
N LYS A 602 -3.95 11.16 18.78
CA LYS A 602 -3.87 10.72 20.19
C LYS A 602 -3.47 11.80 21.19
N GLY A 603 -3.27 13.05 20.76
CA GLY A 603 -2.92 14.15 21.64
C GLY A 603 -1.68 13.90 22.48
N GLN A 604 -0.65 13.23 21.92
CA GLN A 604 0.60 12.94 22.63
C GLN A 604 1.80 13.39 21.79
N PHE A 605 2.58 14.33 22.32
CA PHE A 605 3.71 14.94 21.62
C PHE A 605 4.67 15.61 22.60
N ILE A 606 5.88 15.93 22.12
CA ILE A 606 6.88 16.71 22.85
C ILE A 606 7.15 17.97 22.05
N ALA A 607 7.14 19.12 22.70
CA ALA A 607 7.44 20.40 22.06
C ALA A 607 8.43 21.22 22.91
N SER A 608 9.27 22.02 22.26
CA SER A 608 10.15 22.98 22.93
C SER A 608 9.40 24.27 23.27
N ALA A 609 9.79 24.93 24.36
CA ALA A 609 9.27 26.26 24.67
C ALA A 609 9.57 27.27 23.56
N ARG A 610 10.71 27.15 22.87
CA ARG A 610 11.11 28.03 21.76
C ARG A 610 10.10 27.98 20.60
N ARG A 611 9.58 26.80 20.26
CA ARG A 611 8.54 26.64 19.23
C ARG A 611 7.16 27.04 19.72
N ILE A 612 6.79 26.66 20.94
CA ILE A 612 5.51 27.07 21.54
C ILE A 612 5.40 28.60 21.51
N ARG A 613 6.45 29.29 21.95
CA ARG A 613 6.55 30.76 21.98
C ARG A 613 6.91 31.39 20.64
N GLY A 614 7.17 30.58 19.62
CA GLY A 614 7.49 31.05 18.27
C GLY A 614 6.30 31.65 17.53
N ILE A 615 5.07 31.37 17.98
CA ILE A 615 3.83 31.94 17.46
C ILE A 615 3.15 32.80 18.53
N SER A 616 2.19 33.65 18.13
CA SER A 616 1.51 34.55 19.07
C SER A 616 0.80 33.76 20.18
N ARG A 617 0.89 34.28 21.42
CA ARG A 617 0.14 33.77 22.56
C ARG A 617 -1.36 33.81 22.31
N ASP A 618 -1.84 34.85 21.63
CA ASP A 618 -3.25 35.08 21.32
C ASP A 618 -3.86 33.89 20.56
N ILE A 619 -3.10 33.23 19.68
CA ILE A 619 -3.56 32.02 18.96
C ILE A 619 -3.91 30.90 19.94
N TYR A 620 -3.10 30.70 20.99
CA TYR A 620 -3.38 29.70 22.01
C TYR A 620 -4.55 30.09 22.91
N GLU A 621 -4.72 31.37 23.21
CA GLU A 621 -5.83 31.89 24.01
C GLU A 621 -7.17 31.78 23.26
N ASP A 622 -7.19 32.07 21.96
CA ASP A 622 -8.34 31.91 21.09
C ASP A 622 -8.75 30.44 20.96
N LEU A 623 -7.77 29.54 20.76
CA LEU A 623 -8.02 28.11 20.75
C LEU A 623 -8.54 27.60 22.11
N LEU A 624 -7.96 28.08 23.21
CA LEU A 624 -8.37 27.71 24.57
C LEU A 624 -9.80 28.15 24.85
N SER A 625 -10.15 29.40 24.55
CA SER A 625 -11.49 29.93 24.75
C SER A 625 -12.52 29.20 23.89
N THR A 626 -12.15 28.86 22.64
CA THR A 626 -13.02 28.12 21.72
C THR A 626 -13.27 26.68 22.19
N ILE A 627 -12.22 25.94 22.54
CA ILE A 627 -12.34 24.52 22.91
C ILE A 627 -12.96 24.31 24.30
N THR A 628 -12.87 25.32 25.18
CA THR A 628 -13.46 25.27 26.53
C THR A 628 -14.80 26.00 26.61
N SER A 629 -15.32 26.50 25.50
CA SER A 629 -16.65 27.11 25.49
C SER A 629 -17.72 26.09 25.86
N GLU A 630 -18.74 26.55 26.59
CA GLU A 630 -19.93 25.73 26.88
C GLU A 630 -21.03 25.91 25.82
N SER A 631 -20.90 26.92 24.95
CA SER A 631 -21.89 27.27 23.94
C SER A 631 -21.29 28.09 22.79
N GLY A 632 -22.09 28.42 21.77
CA GLY A 632 -21.66 29.28 20.66
C GLY A 632 -21.30 28.50 19.40
N TRP A 633 -20.50 29.12 18.52
CA TRP A 633 -20.27 28.62 17.16
C TRP A 633 -19.53 27.28 17.11
N SER A 634 -18.68 26.98 18.10
CA SER A 634 -17.96 25.71 18.21
C SER A 634 -18.87 24.52 18.52
N HIS A 635 -20.12 24.78 18.94
CA HIS A 635 -21.18 23.82 19.22
C HIS A 635 -22.36 23.94 18.24
N ASP A 636 -22.16 24.62 17.11
CA ASP A 636 -23.21 24.79 16.11
C ASP A 636 -23.53 23.45 15.43
N SER A 637 -24.78 22.99 15.59
CA SER A 637 -25.34 21.76 15.01
C SER A 637 -25.08 21.55 13.50
N ARG A 638 -24.76 22.62 12.76
CA ARG A 638 -24.38 22.52 11.34
C ARG A 638 -22.99 21.93 11.10
N PHE A 639 -22.10 22.02 12.09
CA PHE A 639 -20.68 21.64 11.97
C PHE A 639 -20.25 20.58 12.98
N VAL A 640 -21.10 20.27 13.97
CA VAL A 640 -20.76 19.32 15.04
C VAL A 640 -21.49 17.98 14.90
N LYS A 641 -20.92 16.93 15.48
CA LYS A 641 -21.52 15.59 15.49
C LYS A 641 -22.60 15.49 16.57
N GLU A 642 -23.48 14.48 16.50
CA GLU A 642 -24.59 14.29 17.45
C GLU A 642 -24.13 14.13 18.92
N ASN A 643 -22.89 13.69 19.16
CA ASN A 643 -22.32 13.46 20.48
C ASN A 643 -21.46 14.63 21.01
N ASP A 644 -21.61 15.80 20.40
CA ASP A 644 -20.93 17.03 20.79
C ASP A 644 -21.37 17.51 22.18
N SER A 645 -20.40 17.90 23.00
CA SER A 645 -20.62 18.41 24.36
C SER A 645 -19.43 19.25 24.83
N PRO A 646 -19.57 20.11 25.84
CA PRO A 646 -18.46 20.92 26.34
C PRO A 646 -17.26 20.10 26.85
N ASP A 647 -17.49 18.90 27.40
CA ASP A 647 -16.44 17.98 27.85
C ASP A 647 -15.88 17.11 26.72
N ASN A 648 -16.63 16.91 25.64
CA ASN A 648 -16.22 16.20 24.43
C ASN A 648 -16.58 16.99 23.14
N PRO A 649 -15.98 18.18 22.91
CA PRO A 649 -16.34 19.01 21.77
C PRO A 649 -15.78 18.43 20.48
N SER A 650 -16.56 18.52 19.41
CA SER A 650 -16.18 18.17 18.04
C SER A 650 -14.94 18.95 17.61
N PHE A 651 -14.86 20.22 18.00
CA PHE A 651 -13.70 21.07 17.79
C PHE A 651 -12.43 20.53 18.49
N GLY A 652 -12.56 19.81 19.60
CA GLY A 652 -11.43 19.17 20.28
C GLY A 652 -10.74 18.11 19.42
N PHE A 653 -11.49 17.40 18.57
CA PHE A 653 -10.90 16.50 17.59
C PHE A 653 -10.09 17.28 16.56
N ALA A 654 -10.56 18.44 16.11
CA ALA A 654 -9.81 19.29 15.18
C ALA A 654 -8.49 19.77 15.79
N VAL A 655 -8.51 20.24 17.05
CA VAL A 655 -7.30 20.64 17.80
C VAL A 655 -6.31 19.48 17.92
N GLU A 656 -6.76 18.25 18.14
CA GLU A 656 -5.88 17.08 18.15
C GLU A 656 -5.09 16.92 16.85
N ARG A 657 -5.65 17.28 15.68
CA ARG A 657 -5.00 17.11 14.36
C ARG A 657 -3.95 18.15 14.04
N ILE A 658 -3.94 19.29 14.72
CA ILE A 658 -3.13 20.45 14.34
C ILE A 658 -1.95 20.74 15.27
N TRP A 659 -1.65 19.90 16.26
CA TRP A 659 -0.49 20.11 17.12
C TRP A 659 0.82 20.22 16.32
N GLY A 660 0.95 19.42 15.26
CA GLY A 660 2.07 19.55 14.32
C GLY A 660 2.14 20.92 13.64
N LEU A 661 1.00 21.53 13.31
CA LEU A 661 0.94 22.84 12.67
C LEU A 661 1.29 23.96 13.64
N LEU A 662 0.73 23.93 14.86
CA LEU A 662 1.04 24.89 15.93
C LEU A 662 2.52 24.89 16.29
N MET A 663 3.14 23.71 16.30
CA MET A 663 4.58 23.56 16.56
C MET A 663 5.44 23.71 15.29
N GLN A 664 4.86 24.18 14.18
CA GLN A 664 5.53 24.50 12.92
C GLN A 664 6.33 23.32 12.34
N CYS A 665 5.75 22.12 12.40
CA CYS A 665 6.34 20.86 11.95
C CYS A 665 5.45 20.08 10.97
N ALA A 666 4.16 20.41 10.85
CA ALA A 666 3.21 19.67 10.01
C ALA A 666 3.52 19.73 8.51
N SER A 667 4.22 20.76 8.06
CA SER A 667 4.48 21.01 6.64
C SER A 667 5.85 20.49 6.16
N ASP A 668 6.60 19.75 7.01
CA ASP A 668 7.86 19.12 6.62
C ASP A 668 7.60 17.74 5.98
N ASP A 669 7.82 17.63 4.66
CA ASP A 669 7.61 16.40 3.90
C ASP A 669 8.49 15.26 4.41
N ARG A 670 9.67 15.59 4.97
CA ARG A 670 10.57 14.60 5.52
C ARG A 670 9.95 13.91 6.71
N VAL A 671 9.33 14.65 7.63
CA VAL A 671 8.66 14.05 8.80
C VAL A 671 7.45 13.24 8.34
N SER A 672 6.66 13.79 7.41
CA SER A 672 5.44 13.15 6.94
C SER A 672 5.68 11.88 6.12
N THR A 673 6.87 11.70 5.55
CA THR A 673 7.25 10.55 4.71
C THR A 673 8.20 9.59 5.43
N LYS A 674 9.24 10.11 6.08
CA LYS A 674 10.28 9.31 6.70
C LYS A 674 9.99 8.93 8.13
N CYS A 675 8.96 9.44 8.80
CA CYS A 675 8.65 8.92 10.14
C CYS A 675 8.09 7.50 10.03
N PRO A 676 8.63 6.47 10.74
CA PRO A 676 8.11 5.13 10.68
C PRO A 676 6.78 5.03 11.42
N SER A 677 6.04 3.97 11.14
CA SER A 677 4.89 3.62 11.97
C SER A 677 5.34 3.31 13.41
N LEU A 678 4.41 3.36 14.35
CA LEU A 678 4.66 2.97 15.73
C LEU A 678 5.09 1.49 15.85
N LEU A 679 4.61 0.63 14.94
CA LEU A 679 4.95 -0.79 14.91
C LEU A 679 6.37 -1.04 14.38
N SER A 680 6.78 -0.33 13.33
CA SER A 680 8.11 -0.50 12.72
C SER A 680 9.23 0.00 13.63
N GLY A 681 8.99 1.11 14.34
CA GLY A 681 10.05 1.77 15.11
C GLY A 681 11.20 2.26 14.21
N MET A 682 12.33 2.61 14.82
CA MET A 682 13.52 3.02 14.06
C MET A 682 14.15 1.79 13.40
N THR A 683 14.15 1.74 12.07
CA THR A 683 14.73 0.62 11.31
C THR A 683 16.16 0.92 10.85
N THR A 684 16.82 -0.06 10.22
CA THR A 684 18.16 0.11 9.66
C THR A 684 18.20 1.25 8.64
N GLY A 685 19.10 2.21 8.87
CA GLY A 685 19.24 3.41 8.03
C GLY A 685 18.32 4.57 8.40
N GLY A 686 17.49 4.43 9.44
CA GLY A 686 16.72 5.53 10.00
C GLY A 686 17.58 6.54 10.75
N ASP A 687 17.05 7.76 10.90
CA ASP A 687 17.69 8.86 11.60
C ASP A 687 16.73 9.46 12.64
N PHE A 688 17.25 9.95 13.78
CA PHE A 688 16.41 10.57 14.81
C PHE A 688 15.66 11.80 14.27
N ARG A 689 16.09 12.41 13.16
CA ARG A 689 15.40 13.53 12.50
C ARG A 689 14.18 13.10 11.68
N ASP A 690 13.96 11.81 11.48
CA ASP A 690 12.89 11.33 10.59
C ASP A 690 11.48 11.54 11.16
N CYS A 691 11.32 11.70 12.48
CA CYS A 691 10.03 11.85 13.15
C CYS A 691 9.79 13.19 13.84
N GLN A 692 10.70 14.14 13.67
CA GLN A 692 10.65 15.38 14.42
C GLN A 692 11.24 16.55 13.65
N CYS A 693 10.80 17.72 14.05
CA CYS A 693 11.46 18.97 13.70
C CYS A 693 12.40 19.34 14.84
N LEU A 694 13.65 19.64 14.48
CA LEU A 694 14.65 20.07 15.44
C LEU A 694 14.64 21.59 15.57
N ASP A 695 15.05 22.07 16.73
CA ASP A 695 15.46 23.45 16.97
C ASP A 695 16.97 23.51 16.77
N SER A 696 17.43 23.33 15.54
CA SER A 696 18.84 23.58 15.24
C SER A 696 19.14 25.06 15.50
N GLN A 697 20.16 25.30 16.32
CA GLN A 697 20.70 26.64 16.61
C GLN A 697 21.16 27.37 15.35
#